data_AF-A0A182P0A5-F1
#
_entry.id   AF-A0A182P0A5-F1
#
_cell.length_a   1.000
_cell.length_b   1.000
_cell.length_c   1.000
_cell.angle_alpha   90.00
_cell.angle_beta   90.00
_cell.angle_gamma   90.00
#
_symmetry.space_group_name_H-M   'P 1'
#
loop_
_entity.id
_entity.type
_entity.pdbx_description
1 polymer ?
#
loop_
_entity_poly.entity_id
_entity_poly.type
_entity_poly.pdbx_seq_one_letter_code
_entity_poly.pdbx_strand_id
1 'polypeptide(L)'
;MNGPPGLSIFNDGVSININRSALDRQRAAEEEEELADQKRRQEQLANELENAFDDLECDDTLNSTHRSHYTDEDDDIDTGHNGKGPRVPAVPLPRVQSNGMMNLFDQDTAPPHLNDYAGGAGGAAVRELRLLLESKSRELEHLSKEMYAQNHKHEQQIAELEKKLLIEQADKDRANMTRDQTRELLVQSKTKISELEDVIDKLDKKVSGLKDENVKLEGELEQKNTMLQDSLHRYRMLEQNTTQKADRHTDALLKQAEERHNAKVTMMQQQIDNLRSELDERQQECRRLEARYSELQKSREALLIEQSESVQRLQDQLEDSQRQCSNLLSKTKHQGDYEQERLRLRSRINALEQEQSGMRQTIHDLTNRLEKTNAELELMDSLMHVRTEDDDDAMGDKKQTNANVTAAGYTFAQRNLIGSTPNNNPPPQTRKRVGDGGDSDDRLVRLKNELLVCMTGQKEKRETIRHLEANLLAKDRELEQLKRDESETLVQMNQYKEEAFRLASKCKILEQELQKLTEDGQGTKKDTERSNRRRSSFDVRQEALEDKIFTLQQAKLEAEEQIELLERENKQLSERCKTLDNEAGTCSVLKLEVEKQKFLLADAQKECERLKRLYIEVSGAKEELGRELSTLRAQDSAKQIAALQEQVVSLERALQLAELKASELSKLLDKEKTSHEELLKQISNSMDGCSGQKGDGKGATGGGQPPSANCTKCIDGLTEISKLEIENLKLQSTCSSQLREIGELNVQLNEHRATIGELHKRLDLKAERDHLIDELKEKAAQFEQIIRNQISTNSSSTTCDSATSPRRISSRDQSVGTDPDAAGEGRGVSRSSPSSPAIDQQDIRRQLRDQEQKVREEMAKAFAGQIKQIEERFRMQFARFEENIDTLKTELYERMGELKVRNQEVEVLKCAIVTEREKMSEMLAQKDTDARTLFDKQSELMGKYKAELANGQKKVQFLERELQEKRELVASERQSMEKLIAQITAERKMFREREQEMNDRFQEVEAEYQKSLDLVTEKYQSAKKTALNYKKYAEDKEQHMLKEYDRIKEGYNVALQKVQTRMKEALESKEQTLRERIAKLEAEYETKLQLVVRQQS
;
A
#
# COMPACT_ATOMS: atom_id res chain seq x y z
N MET A 1 12.78 -43.87 37.62
CA MET A 1 13.59 -42.65 37.37
C MET A 1 12.78 -41.73 36.47
N ASN A 2 12.96 -40.41 36.61
CA ASN A 2 11.92 -39.43 36.29
C ASN A 2 12.22 -38.67 35.00
N GLY A 3 11.16 -38.16 34.33
CA GLY A 3 11.27 -37.12 33.31
C GLY A 3 10.51 -37.39 31.99
N PRO A 4 9.32 -36.81 31.79
CA PRO A 4 8.70 -36.65 30.47
C PRO A 4 9.05 -35.29 29.84
N PRO A 5 8.98 -35.18 28.50
CA PRO A 5 8.35 -33.99 27.91
C PRO A 5 7.53 -34.28 26.64
N GLY A 6 6.63 -33.34 26.27
CA GLY A 6 6.21 -33.14 24.88
C GLY A 6 4.91 -33.81 24.41
N LEU A 7 3.77 -33.42 24.98
CA LEU A 7 2.46 -33.55 24.30
C LEU A 7 2.01 -32.17 23.79
N SER A 8 1.63 -32.11 22.52
CA SER A 8 1.19 -30.87 21.85
C SER A 8 -0.23 -30.51 22.23
N ILE A 9 -0.48 -29.22 22.49
CA ILE A 9 -1.83 -28.66 22.66
C ILE A 9 -1.98 -27.47 21.70
N PHE A 10 -2.28 -27.80 20.43
CA PHE A 10 -2.84 -26.88 19.46
C PHE A 10 -4.11 -27.48 18.87
N ASN A 11 -5.18 -27.45 19.66
CA ASN A 11 -6.57 -27.51 19.23
C ASN A 11 -7.42 -26.88 20.33
N ASP A 12 -8.05 -25.75 20.02
CA ASP A 12 -9.49 -25.52 20.21
C ASP A 12 -9.82 -24.07 19.86
N GLY A 13 -10.59 -23.87 18.79
CA GLY A 13 -11.10 -22.56 18.40
C GLY A 13 -12.41 -22.27 19.12
N VAL A 14 -12.38 -21.41 20.14
CA VAL A 14 -13.58 -20.96 20.85
C VAL A 14 -13.72 -19.44 20.72
N SER A 15 -14.80 -18.99 20.08
CA SER A 15 -15.11 -17.57 19.94
C SER A 15 -15.51 -16.96 21.29
N ILE A 16 -14.68 -16.06 21.83
CA ILE A 16 -14.97 -15.38 23.10
C ILE A 16 -16.04 -14.31 22.87
N ASN A 17 -17.22 -14.56 23.42
CA ASN A 17 -18.36 -13.64 23.39
C ASN A 17 -18.17 -12.55 24.47
N ILE A 18 -18.04 -11.28 24.08
CA ILE A 18 -17.72 -10.18 25.01
C ILE A 18 -18.97 -9.77 25.79
N ASN A 19 -18.88 -9.74 27.13
CA ASN A 19 -19.97 -9.36 28.02
C ASN A 19 -20.30 -7.87 27.91
N ARG A 20 -21.27 -7.56 27.04
CA ARG A 20 -21.82 -6.22 26.80
C ARG A 20 -22.38 -5.54 28.08
N SER A 21 -22.93 -6.34 28.99
CA SER A 21 -23.70 -5.91 30.16
C SER A 21 -22.98 -5.05 31.21
N ALA A 22 -21.65 -4.96 31.19
CA ALA A 22 -20.92 -4.01 32.03
C ALA A 22 -20.90 -2.60 31.41
N LEU A 23 -20.60 -2.51 30.11
CA LEU A 23 -20.65 -1.27 29.34
C LEU A 23 -22.09 -0.76 29.21
N ASP A 24 -23.06 -1.66 29.00
CA ASP A 24 -24.48 -1.28 28.92
C ASP A 24 -24.99 -0.73 30.27
N ARG A 25 -24.48 -1.21 31.42
CA ARG A 25 -24.82 -0.66 32.75
C ARG A 25 -24.17 0.68 33.01
N GLN A 26 -22.89 0.85 32.64
CA GLN A 26 -22.23 2.15 32.79
C GLN A 26 -22.93 3.20 31.93
N ARG A 27 -23.21 2.87 30.66
CA ARG A 27 -23.93 3.78 29.76
C ARG A 27 -25.34 4.09 30.24
N ALA A 28 -26.07 3.11 30.78
CA ALA A 28 -27.39 3.37 31.37
C ALA A 28 -27.33 4.27 32.62
N ALA A 29 -26.25 4.24 33.40
CA ALA A 29 -26.06 5.15 34.52
C ALA A 29 -25.68 6.57 34.06
N GLU A 30 -24.84 6.69 33.02
CA GLU A 30 -24.52 7.95 32.36
C GLU A 30 -25.78 8.59 31.71
N GLU A 31 -26.62 7.77 31.06
CA GLU A 31 -27.90 8.17 30.44
C GLU A 31 -28.97 8.52 31.50
N GLU A 32 -29.00 7.85 32.66
CA GLU A 32 -29.85 8.21 33.81
C GLU A 32 -29.40 9.52 34.47
N GLU A 33 -28.09 9.80 34.52
CA GLU A 33 -27.56 11.09 35.01
C GLU A 33 -27.86 12.25 34.04
N GLU A 34 -27.69 12.04 32.72
CA GLU A 34 -28.09 13.03 31.70
C GLU A 34 -29.60 13.30 31.72
N LEU A 35 -30.44 12.28 31.89
CA LEU A 35 -31.90 12.46 32.04
C LEU A 35 -32.27 13.19 33.34
N ALA A 36 -31.57 12.90 34.44
CA ALA A 36 -31.78 13.60 35.71
C ALA A 36 -31.39 15.08 35.63
N ASP A 37 -30.29 15.43 34.94
CA ASP A 37 -29.88 16.82 34.76
C ASP A 37 -30.71 17.56 33.72
N GLN A 38 -31.11 16.90 32.63
CA GLN A 38 -32.08 17.44 31.68
C GLN A 38 -33.44 17.70 32.35
N LYS A 39 -33.87 16.84 33.27
CA LYS A 39 -35.08 17.07 34.08
C LYS A 39 -34.92 18.24 35.06
N ARG A 40 -33.78 18.36 35.77
CA ARG A 40 -33.49 19.56 36.59
C ARG A 40 -33.56 20.84 35.76
N ARG A 41 -33.03 20.81 34.53
CA ARG A 41 -33.03 21.94 33.60
C ARG A 41 -34.41 22.27 33.06
N GLN A 42 -35.27 21.27 32.87
CA GLN A 42 -36.69 21.46 32.53
C GLN A 42 -37.50 21.98 33.72
N GLU A 43 -37.24 21.53 34.95
CA GLU A 43 -37.87 22.07 36.17
C GLU A 43 -37.43 23.52 36.44
N GLN A 44 -36.17 23.87 36.15
CA GLN A 44 -35.69 25.25 36.16
C GLN A 44 -36.41 26.11 35.09
N LEU A 45 -36.44 25.67 33.83
CA LEU A 45 -37.16 26.37 32.77
C LEU A 45 -38.67 26.47 33.01
N ALA A 46 -39.29 25.48 33.64
CA ALA A 46 -40.70 25.53 34.04
C ALA A 46 -40.94 26.60 35.12
N ASN A 47 -40.10 26.65 36.16
CA ASN A 47 -40.17 27.70 37.18
C ASN A 47 -39.87 29.09 36.59
N GLU A 48 -38.92 29.21 35.65
CA GLU A 48 -38.65 30.47 34.94
C GLU A 48 -39.86 30.92 34.10
N LEU A 49 -40.56 30.00 33.41
CA LEU A 49 -41.75 30.31 32.62
C LEU A 49 -43.00 30.58 33.48
N GLU A 50 -43.18 29.88 34.60
CA GLU A 50 -44.32 30.09 35.52
C GLU A 50 -44.26 31.47 36.19
N ASN A 51 -43.07 32.04 36.37
CA ASN A 51 -42.88 33.40 36.90
C ASN A 51 -42.67 34.47 35.81
N ALA A 52 -42.58 34.12 34.52
CA ALA A 52 -42.24 35.07 33.45
C ALA A 52 -43.35 36.06 33.03
N PHE A 53 -44.55 35.93 33.58
CA PHE A 53 -45.75 36.66 33.11
C PHE A 53 -46.49 37.46 34.20
N ASP A 54 -46.15 37.31 35.48
CA ASP A 54 -46.74 38.09 36.57
C ASP A 54 -46.28 39.57 36.56
N ASP A 55 -45.16 39.87 35.88
CA ASP A 55 -44.54 41.20 35.78
C ASP A 55 -45.31 42.20 34.88
N LEU A 56 -46.32 41.76 34.12
CA LEU A 56 -46.90 42.52 32.99
C LEU A 56 -48.18 43.32 33.30
N GLU A 57 -48.24 44.03 34.43
CA GLU A 57 -49.12 45.20 34.54
C GLU A 57 -48.45 46.45 33.93
N CYS A 58 -49.16 47.14 33.05
CA CYS A 58 -48.61 48.22 32.22
C CYS A 58 -48.48 49.54 32.98
N ASP A 59 -47.37 50.26 32.78
CA ASP A 59 -47.29 51.70 33.09
C ASP A 59 -46.65 52.47 31.92
N ASP A 60 -47.44 53.32 31.27
CA ASP A 60 -47.04 54.15 30.13
C ASP A 60 -46.26 55.38 30.61
N THR A 61 -44.95 55.47 30.34
CA THR A 61 -44.30 56.80 30.28
C THR A 61 -43.10 56.87 29.34
N LEU A 62 -43.37 57.37 28.12
CA LEU A 62 -42.33 57.93 27.26
C LEU A 62 -41.71 59.17 27.92
N ASN A 63 -40.37 59.23 27.99
CA ASN A 63 -39.70 60.51 27.74
C ASN A 63 -38.27 60.34 27.24
N SER A 64 -37.95 61.04 26.14
CA SER A 64 -36.63 61.05 25.51
C SER A 64 -35.77 62.18 26.07
N THR A 65 -34.49 61.91 26.32
CA THR A 65 -33.39 62.87 26.06
C THR A 65 -32.07 62.11 25.92
N HIS A 66 -31.77 61.58 24.73
CA HIS A 66 -30.38 61.27 24.38
C HIS A 66 -29.67 62.59 24.05
N ARG A 67 -28.66 62.97 24.85
CA ARG A 67 -27.76 64.08 24.53
C ARG A 67 -26.34 63.54 24.37
N SER A 68 -25.96 63.26 23.12
CA SER A 68 -24.58 62.91 22.79
C SER A 68 -23.65 64.05 23.17
N HIS A 69 -22.51 63.69 23.77
CA HIS A 69 -21.37 64.58 23.91
C HIS A 69 -20.12 63.76 23.58
N TYR A 70 -19.55 64.00 22.40
CA TYR A 70 -18.18 63.57 22.12
C TYR A 70 -17.22 64.41 22.95
N THR A 71 -16.17 63.76 23.47
CA THR A 71 -14.88 64.37 23.81
C THR A 71 -13.83 63.37 23.35
N ASP A 72 -12.97 63.83 22.45
CA ASP A 72 -11.99 63.04 21.71
C ASP A 72 -10.68 63.80 21.90
N GLU A 73 -9.80 63.30 22.78
CA GLU A 73 -8.49 63.87 23.06
C GLU A 73 -7.48 62.71 23.20
N ASP A 74 -6.38 62.83 22.46
CA ASP A 74 -5.25 61.88 22.38
C ASP A 74 -4.25 62.04 23.55
N ASP A 75 -3.02 61.56 23.34
CA ASP A 75 -1.79 61.68 24.14
C ASP A 75 -1.68 60.80 25.40
N ASP A 76 -0.48 60.36 25.82
CA ASP A 76 0.62 59.69 25.09
C ASP A 76 1.55 59.01 26.13
N ILE A 77 2.53 58.21 25.67
CA ILE A 77 3.87 57.93 26.27
C ILE A 77 4.08 58.17 27.81
N ASP A 78 4.32 57.13 28.62
CA ASP A 78 5.69 56.58 28.89
C ASP A 78 5.71 55.43 29.94
N THR A 79 6.90 54.83 30.07
CA THR A 79 7.42 53.82 30.98
C THR A 79 7.64 54.30 32.44
N GLY A 80 7.80 53.36 33.38
CA GLY A 80 8.34 53.67 34.71
C GLY A 80 8.27 52.55 35.76
N HIS A 81 9.41 51.90 36.05
CA HIS A 81 9.53 51.05 37.25
C HIS A 81 9.58 51.89 38.53
N ASN A 82 8.87 51.46 39.59
CA ASN A 82 9.52 51.13 40.87
C ASN A 82 8.59 50.39 41.84
N GLY A 83 9.13 49.41 42.58
CA GLY A 83 8.39 48.67 43.60
C GLY A 83 8.58 49.24 45.01
N LYS A 84 7.51 49.26 45.82
CA LYS A 84 7.55 49.45 47.27
C LYS A 84 6.41 48.68 47.95
N GLY A 85 6.78 47.65 48.72
CA GLY A 85 6.06 47.39 49.99
C GLY A 85 6.61 48.30 51.10
N PRO A 86 6.18 48.15 52.37
CA PRO A 86 5.31 47.11 52.90
C PRO A 86 4.22 47.65 53.89
N ARG A 87 3.62 46.72 54.65
CA ARG A 87 2.95 46.85 55.98
C ARG A 87 1.43 46.72 56.04
N VAL A 88 1.03 45.68 56.77
CA VAL A 88 -0.20 45.58 57.56
C VAL A 88 -0.14 46.57 58.74
N PRO A 89 -1.27 47.17 59.13
CA PRO A 89 -1.64 47.27 60.54
C PRO A 89 -3.04 46.71 60.78
N ALA A 90 -3.34 46.34 62.03
CA ALA A 90 -4.58 45.64 62.40
C ALA A 90 -5.36 46.37 63.50
N VAL A 91 -6.71 46.26 63.47
CA VAL A 91 -7.64 46.40 64.63
C VAL A 91 -7.75 47.85 65.20
N PRO A 92 -8.96 48.41 65.46
CA PRO A 92 -10.02 47.77 66.25
C PRO A 92 -11.50 47.98 65.86
N LEU A 93 -12.36 47.22 66.56
CA LEU A 93 -13.80 47.44 66.77
C LEU A 93 -14.11 48.81 67.42
N PRO A 94 -15.37 49.26 67.27
CA PRO A 94 -16.14 49.81 68.38
C PRO A 94 -17.24 48.83 68.84
N ARG A 95 -17.40 48.66 70.16
CA ARG A 95 -18.49 47.93 70.81
C ARG A 95 -18.97 48.75 72.01
N VAL A 96 -20.21 49.25 71.98
CA VAL A 96 -20.93 49.80 73.16
C VAL A 96 -22.42 49.90 72.76
N GLN A 97 -23.28 49.01 73.28
CA GLN A 97 -24.22 49.21 74.40
C GLN A 97 -25.47 50.05 74.07
N SER A 98 -26.64 49.44 74.32
CA SER A 98 -27.65 50.04 75.20
C SER A 98 -28.40 48.92 75.94
N ASN A 99 -28.81 49.17 77.19
CA ASN A 99 -29.56 48.23 78.02
C ASN A 99 -31.02 48.69 78.13
N GLY A 100 -31.97 47.75 78.08
CA GLY A 100 -33.40 48.05 78.00
C GLY A 100 -34.10 48.40 79.31
N MET A 101 -35.42 48.18 79.34
CA MET A 101 -36.18 47.91 80.56
C MET A 101 -37.53 47.22 80.23
N MET A 102 -38.11 46.61 81.27
CA MET A 102 -39.49 46.07 81.38
C MET A 102 -39.90 44.88 80.50
N ASN A 103 -39.76 43.68 81.10
CA ASN A 103 -40.82 42.66 81.05
C ASN A 103 -42.02 43.14 81.90
N LEU A 104 -43.24 42.62 81.67
CA LEU A 104 -44.06 41.90 82.69
C LEU A 104 -45.46 41.49 82.18
N PHE A 105 -45.89 40.27 82.58
CA PHE A 105 -47.22 39.62 82.47
C PHE A 105 -47.90 39.54 81.06
N ASP A 106 -48.34 38.40 80.50
CA ASP A 106 -48.74 37.04 80.95
C ASP A 106 -50.26 36.81 81.17
N GLN A 107 -50.69 35.65 80.68
CA GLN A 107 -51.87 34.83 80.99
C GLN A 107 -53.29 35.17 80.49
N ASP A 108 -54.05 34.08 80.36
CA ASP A 108 -55.41 33.95 79.83
C ASP A 108 -56.50 34.68 80.65
N THR A 109 -57.60 35.06 80.00
CA THR A 109 -58.91 34.41 80.21
C THR A 109 -60.02 34.95 79.29
N ALA A 110 -61.13 34.20 79.21
CA ALA A 110 -62.35 34.53 78.47
C ALA A 110 -63.33 35.41 79.32
N PRO A 111 -64.53 35.80 78.82
CA PRO A 111 -65.24 37.02 79.24
C PRO A 111 -66.04 36.87 80.56
N PRO A 112 -66.50 37.99 81.19
CA PRO A 112 -67.89 38.42 80.92
C PRO A 112 -68.24 39.93 81.08
N HIS A 113 -69.26 40.37 80.31
CA HIS A 113 -70.38 41.28 80.66
C HIS A 113 -70.25 42.66 81.39
N LEU A 114 -71.16 43.57 80.94
CA LEU A 114 -71.85 44.70 81.64
C LEU A 114 -71.34 46.16 81.56
N ASN A 115 -72.28 47.00 81.11
CA ASN A 115 -72.71 48.34 81.57
C ASN A 115 -71.88 49.63 81.35
N ASP A 116 -72.37 50.41 80.37
CA ASP A 116 -73.15 51.66 80.53
C ASP A 116 -72.54 53.00 81.00
N TYR A 117 -73.03 54.06 80.35
CA TYR A 117 -73.05 55.51 80.68
C TYR A 117 -71.87 56.18 81.43
N ALA A 118 -71.15 57.07 80.71
CA ALA A 118 -70.84 58.42 81.18
C ALA A 118 -70.43 59.40 80.05
N GLY A 119 -70.49 60.70 80.37
CA GLY A 119 -70.21 61.90 79.55
C GLY A 119 -69.20 61.80 78.39
N GLY A 120 -69.47 62.46 77.26
CA GLY A 120 -70.00 63.84 77.20
C GLY A 120 -68.90 64.90 77.08
N ALA A 121 -67.61 64.51 77.00
CA ALA A 121 -66.51 65.39 76.58
C ALA A 121 -65.35 64.61 75.93
N GLY A 122 -64.81 63.60 76.63
CA GLY A 122 -63.62 62.87 76.18
C GLY A 122 -63.76 62.10 74.86
N GLY A 123 -64.99 61.74 74.46
CA GLY A 123 -65.26 60.99 73.23
C GLY A 123 -64.88 61.71 71.93
N ALA A 124 -64.72 63.04 71.96
CA ALA A 124 -64.16 63.80 70.83
C ALA A 124 -62.65 63.57 70.73
N ALA A 125 -61.89 63.90 71.80
CA ALA A 125 -60.44 63.74 71.85
C ALA A 125 -59.98 62.28 71.65
N VAL A 126 -60.72 61.30 72.18
CA VAL A 126 -60.42 59.87 71.94
C VAL A 126 -60.68 59.46 70.49
N ARG A 127 -61.67 60.07 69.80
CA ARG A 127 -61.91 59.82 68.38
C ARG A 127 -60.88 60.51 67.49
N GLU A 128 -60.47 61.73 67.86
CA GLU A 128 -59.42 62.51 67.20
C GLU A 128 -58.05 61.83 67.33
N LEU A 129 -57.69 61.36 68.52
CA LEU A 129 -56.48 60.55 68.74
C LEU A 129 -56.51 59.22 67.98
N ARG A 130 -57.66 58.56 67.87
CA ARG A 130 -57.80 57.36 67.02
C ARG A 130 -57.60 57.67 65.54
N LEU A 131 -58.22 58.74 65.03
CA LEU A 131 -58.06 59.16 63.63
C LEU A 131 -56.63 59.61 63.31
N LEU A 132 -55.96 60.28 64.26
CA LEU A 132 -54.55 60.66 64.12
C LEU A 132 -53.63 59.43 64.15
N LEU A 133 -53.87 58.49 65.05
CA LEU A 133 -53.10 57.25 65.14
C LEU A 133 -53.33 56.37 63.90
N GLU A 134 -54.57 56.28 63.40
CA GLU A 134 -54.91 55.58 62.16
C GLU A 134 -54.29 56.27 60.93
N SER A 135 -54.24 57.60 60.89
CA SER A 135 -53.48 58.35 59.86
C SER A 135 -51.99 58.00 59.93
N LYS A 136 -51.40 57.96 61.13
CA LYS A 136 -49.98 57.64 61.31
C LYS A 136 -49.67 56.16 61.04
N SER A 137 -50.59 55.24 61.31
CA SER A 137 -50.48 53.84 60.86
C SER A 137 -50.48 53.76 59.33
N ARG A 138 -51.41 54.45 58.64
CA ARG A 138 -51.44 54.49 57.17
C ARG A 138 -50.21 55.16 56.55
N GLU A 139 -49.67 56.20 57.17
CA GLU A 139 -48.40 56.82 56.78
C GLU A 139 -47.21 55.85 56.95
N LEU A 140 -47.16 55.10 58.06
CA LEU A 140 -46.13 54.07 58.29
C LEU A 140 -46.28 52.88 57.35
N GLU A 141 -47.50 52.46 57.02
CA GLU A 141 -47.78 51.43 56.01
C GLU A 141 -47.38 51.90 54.60
N HIS A 142 -47.62 53.18 54.26
CA HIS A 142 -47.16 53.76 53.00
C HIS A 142 -45.64 53.77 52.93
N LEU A 143 -44.97 54.34 53.93
CA LEU A 143 -43.50 54.40 54.00
C LEU A 143 -42.89 52.99 54.01
N SER A 144 -43.53 52.01 54.66
CA SER A 144 -43.06 50.62 54.62
C SER A 144 -43.20 50.01 53.22
N LYS A 145 -44.33 50.21 52.53
CA LYS A 145 -44.53 49.73 51.14
C LYS A 145 -43.56 50.41 50.16
N GLU A 146 -43.35 51.70 50.32
CA GLU A 146 -42.40 52.49 49.53
C GLU A 146 -40.96 52.03 49.74
N MET A 147 -40.55 51.76 50.99
CA MET A 147 -39.27 51.13 51.31
C MET A 147 -39.12 49.72 50.72
N TYR A 148 -40.17 48.89 50.76
CA TYR A 148 -40.14 47.57 50.11
C TYR A 148 -40.02 47.67 48.59
N ALA A 149 -40.74 48.59 47.96
CA ALA A 149 -40.66 48.82 46.51
C ALA A 149 -39.27 49.33 46.07
N GLN A 150 -38.65 50.25 46.82
CA GLN A 150 -37.29 50.72 46.55
C GLN A 150 -36.25 49.60 46.78
N ASN A 151 -36.38 48.82 47.86
CA ASN A 151 -35.50 47.68 48.11
C ASN A 151 -35.59 46.64 46.98
N HIS A 152 -36.79 46.27 46.55
CA HIS A 152 -36.98 45.31 45.47
C HIS A 152 -36.47 45.84 44.13
N LYS A 153 -36.66 47.13 43.85
CA LYS A 153 -36.07 47.78 42.66
C LYS A 153 -34.55 47.78 42.68
N HIS A 154 -33.93 47.95 43.85
CA HIS A 154 -32.47 47.81 44.00
C HIS A 154 -31.99 46.36 43.89
N GLU A 155 -32.78 45.39 44.36
CA GLU A 155 -32.51 43.95 44.23
C GLU A 155 -32.57 43.51 42.76
N GLN A 156 -33.58 43.95 42.01
CA GLN A 156 -33.66 43.80 40.54
C GLN A 156 -32.45 44.44 39.83
N GLN A 157 -32.05 45.66 40.22
CA GLN A 157 -30.87 46.33 39.67
C GLN A 157 -29.56 45.58 39.96
N ILE A 158 -29.43 44.98 41.15
CA ILE A 158 -28.28 44.13 41.51
C ILE A 158 -28.27 42.88 40.63
N ALA A 159 -29.40 42.16 40.51
CA ALA A 159 -29.50 40.97 39.66
C ALA A 159 -29.21 41.27 38.17
N GLU A 160 -29.67 42.42 37.66
CA GLU A 160 -29.31 42.91 36.32
C GLU A 160 -27.80 43.13 36.16
N LEU A 161 -27.15 43.76 37.15
CA LEU A 161 -25.72 44.05 37.12
C LEU A 161 -24.87 42.78 37.26
N GLU A 162 -25.29 41.83 38.10
CA GLU A 162 -24.66 40.51 38.22
C GLU A 162 -24.79 39.71 36.91
N LYS A 163 -25.97 39.73 36.27
CA LYS A 163 -26.19 39.11 34.94
C LYS A 163 -25.30 39.73 33.87
N LYS A 164 -25.17 41.06 33.84
CA LYS A 164 -24.27 41.79 32.93
C LYS A 164 -22.80 41.43 33.19
N LEU A 165 -22.37 41.41 34.46
CA LEU A 165 -21.01 41.03 34.86
C LEU A 165 -20.67 39.58 34.48
N LEU A 166 -21.63 38.65 34.59
CA LEU A 166 -21.45 37.26 34.18
C LEU A 166 -21.27 37.12 32.66
N ILE A 167 -22.03 37.88 31.86
CA ILE A 167 -21.89 37.92 30.40
C ILE A 167 -20.53 38.50 30.00
N GLU A 168 -20.15 39.66 30.55
CA GLU A 168 -18.85 40.30 30.29
C GLU A 168 -17.66 39.40 30.69
N GLN A 169 -17.77 38.66 31.80
CA GLN A 169 -16.74 37.69 32.20
C GLN A 169 -16.68 36.51 31.21
N ALA A 170 -17.81 36.01 30.70
CA ALA A 170 -17.83 34.98 29.68
C ALA A 170 -17.25 35.46 28.34
N ASP A 171 -17.52 36.70 27.92
CA ASP A 171 -16.93 37.28 26.70
C ASP A 171 -15.43 37.56 26.82
N LYS A 172 -14.98 38.04 27.98
CA LYS A 172 -13.56 38.14 28.33
C LYS A 172 -12.87 36.77 28.24
N ASP A 173 -13.51 35.69 28.68
CA ASP A 173 -12.94 34.35 28.60
C ASP A 173 -12.98 33.75 27.18
N ARG A 174 -14.02 34.04 26.39
CA ARG A 174 -14.03 33.79 24.93
C ARG A 174 -12.85 34.50 24.24
N ALA A 175 -12.62 35.77 24.56
CA ALA A 175 -11.53 36.56 24.01
C ALA A 175 -10.14 36.04 24.45
N ASN A 176 -9.98 35.62 25.71
CA ASN A 176 -8.77 34.94 26.20
C ASN A 176 -8.48 33.67 25.39
N MET A 177 -9.48 32.79 25.22
CA MET A 177 -9.33 31.55 24.44
C MET A 177 -8.94 31.82 22.99
N THR A 178 -9.58 32.81 22.34
CA THR A 178 -9.28 33.17 20.94
C THR A 178 -7.87 33.76 20.79
N ARG A 179 -7.44 34.59 21.75
CA ARG A 179 -6.06 35.12 21.82
C ARG A 179 -5.03 34.00 21.98
N ASP A 180 -5.30 33.01 22.82
CA ASP A 180 -4.31 31.97 23.11
C ASP A 180 -4.27 30.89 22.02
N GLN A 181 -5.40 30.59 21.35
CA GLN A 181 -5.42 29.84 20.08
C GLN A 181 -4.63 30.54 18.96
N THR A 182 -4.82 31.85 18.77
CA THR A 182 -4.09 32.61 17.74
C THR A 182 -2.60 32.75 18.07
N ARG A 183 -2.22 32.80 19.36
CA ARG A 183 -0.82 32.67 19.80
C ARG A 183 -0.24 31.29 19.50
N GLU A 184 -0.99 30.21 19.72
CA GLU A 184 -0.53 28.86 19.40
C GLU A 184 -0.29 28.71 17.89
N LEU A 185 -1.24 29.13 17.05
CA LEU A 185 -1.08 29.13 15.58
C LEU A 185 0.11 29.98 15.13
N LEU A 186 0.37 31.13 15.78
CA LEU A 186 1.55 31.95 15.51
C LEU A 186 2.86 31.25 15.91
N VAL A 187 2.87 30.51 17.02
CA VAL A 187 4.03 29.70 17.44
C VAL A 187 4.26 28.54 16.48
N GLN A 188 3.23 27.77 16.14
CA GLN A 188 3.31 26.68 15.14
C GLN A 188 3.81 27.19 13.79
N SER A 189 3.33 28.35 13.33
CA SER A 189 3.78 29.01 12.10
C SER A 189 5.26 29.42 12.18
N LYS A 190 5.70 30.03 13.29
CA LYS A 190 7.11 30.40 13.51
C LYS A 190 8.04 29.19 13.59
N THR A 191 7.63 28.11 14.26
CA THR A 191 8.41 26.85 14.28
C THR A 191 8.56 26.31 12.87
N LYS A 192 7.48 26.26 12.09
CA LYS A 192 7.51 25.79 10.70
C LYS A 192 8.33 26.68 9.75
N ILE A 193 8.35 27.99 9.97
CA ILE A 193 9.26 28.91 9.26
C ILE A 193 10.71 28.59 9.61
N SER A 194 11.03 28.47 10.90
CA SER A 194 12.36 28.10 11.38
C SER A 194 12.82 26.75 10.82
N GLU A 195 11.95 25.73 10.78
CA GLU A 195 12.23 24.42 10.16
C GLU A 195 12.55 24.52 8.66
N LEU A 196 11.84 25.39 7.93
CA LEU A 196 12.07 25.62 6.49
C LEU A 196 13.35 26.41 6.24
N GLU A 197 13.63 27.43 7.06
CA GLU A 197 14.91 28.16 7.06
C GLU A 197 16.07 27.18 7.32
N ASP A 198 15.95 26.33 8.34
CA ASP A 198 16.93 25.31 8.72
C ASP A 198 17.09 24.21 7.64
N VAL A 199 16.13 24.03 6.73
CA VAL A 199 16.24 23.17 5.53
C VAL A 199 16.91 23.90 4.37
N ILE A 200 16.58 25.17 4.12
CA ILE A 200 17.26 26.03 3.13
C ILE A 200 18.75 26.13 3.46
N ASP A 201 19.09 26.40 4.72
CA ASP A 201 20.46 26.54 5.20
C ASP A 201 21.28 25.25 5.02
N LYS A 202 20.64 24.07 5.07
CA LYS A 202 21.26 22.76 4.78
C LYS A 202 21.40 22.53 3.27
N LEU A 203 20.46 22.99 2.46
CA LEU A 203 20.52 22.91 0.99
C LEU A 203 21.60 23.84 0.44
N ASP A 204 21.72 25.08 0.93
CA ASP A 204 22.76 26.02 0.49
C ASP A 204 24.17 25.56 0.87
N LYS A 205 24.35 24.98 2.07
CA LYS A 205 25.62 24.32 2.44
C LYS A 205 25.97 23.16 1.51
N LYS A 206 24.99 22.36 1.08
CA LYS A 206 25.18 21.30 0.09
C LYS A 206 25.49 21.85 -1.31
N VAL A 207 24.82 22.93 -1.72
CA VAL A 207 25.08 23.62 -3.01
C VAL A 207 26.47 24.26 -3.01
N SER A 208 26.96 24.78 -1.88
CA SER A 208 28.35 25.25 -1.75
C SER A 208 29.33 24.09 -1.92
N GLY A 209 29.17 23.00 -1.16
CA GLY A 209 30.06 21.84 -1.27
C GLY A 209 30.13 21.24 -2.69
N LEU A 210 29.00 21.20 -3.40
CA LEU A 210 28.97 20.75 -4.81
C LEU A 210 29.64 21.75 -5.79
N LYS A 211 29.64 23.06 -5.48
CA LYS A 211 30.43 24.05 -6.25
C LYS A 211 31.92 23.88 -5.99
N ASP A 212 32.32 23.69 -4.73
CA ASP A 212 33.71 23.48 -4.34
C ASP A 212 34.27 22.17 -4.95
N GLU A 213 33.44 21.12 -5.01
CA GLU A 213 33.76 19.85 -5.68
C GLU A 213 33.88 20.01 -7.22
N ASN A 214 32.97 20.75 -7.86
CA ASN A 214 33.08 21.05 -9.29
C ASN A 214 34.36 21.84 -9.62
N VAL A 215 34.70 22.88 -8.85
CA VAL A 215 35.92 23.67 -9.04
C VAL A 215 37.18 22.79 -8.88
N LYS A 216 37.15 21.81 -7.95
CA LYS A 216 38.22 20.81 -7.82
C LYS A 216 38.32 19.90 -9.04
N LEU A 217 37.20 19.43 -9.57
CA LEU A 217 37.15 18.58 -10.78
C LEU A 217 37.60 19.34 -12.04
N GLU A 218 37.27 20.62 -12.17
CA GLU A 218 37.75 21.51 -13.23
C GLU A 218 39.30 21.66 -13.16
N GLY A 219 39.85 21.92 -11.97
CA GLY A 219 41.30 21.98 -11.76
C GLY A 219 42.03 20.66 -12.03
N GLU A 220 41.42 19.51 -11.68
CA GLU A 220 41.95 18.19 -12.05
C GLU A 220 41.91 17.97 -13.57
N LEU A 221 40.85 18.39 -14.25
CA LEU A 221 40.72 18.31 -15.71
C LEU A 221 41.79 19.16 -16.44
N GLU A 222 42.04 20.39 -15.97
CA GLU A 222 43.13 21.24 -16.48
C GLU A 222 44.51 20.60 -16.27
N GLN A 223 44.75 19.96 -15.12
CA GLN A 223 45.98 19.22 -14.86
C GLN A 223 46.14 18.03 -15.83
N LYS A 224 45.08 17.26 -16.11
CA LYS A 224 45.15 16.16 -17.10
C LYS A 224 45.38 16.68 -18.52
N ASN A 225 44.74 17.79 -18.90
CA ASN A 225 44.89 18.41 -20.21
C ASN A 225 46.33 18.93 -20.45
N THR A 226 46.92 19.59 -19.45
CA THR A 226 48.33 20.02 -19.54
C THR A 226 49.29 18.83 -19.62
N MET A 227 49.11 17.77 -18.83
CA MET A 227 49.90 16.52 -18.94
C MET A 227 49.78 15.86 -20.33
N LEU A 228 48.61 15.92 -20.96
CA LEU A 228 48.40 15.42 -22.32
C LEU A 228 49.17 16.23 -23.37
N GLN A 229 49.12 17.58 -23.28
CA GLN A 229 49.88 18.46 -24.17
C GLN A 229 51.40 18.24 -24.05
N ASP A 230 51.89 18.05 -22.83
CA ASP A 230 53.27 17.71 -22.50
C ASP A 230 53.73 16.39 -23.14
N SER A 231 52.83 15.40 -23.14
CA SER A 231 53.06 14.08 -23.73
C SER A 231 53.08 14.15 -25.27
N LEU A 232 52.16 14.92 -25.87
CA LEU A 232 52.13 15.20 -27.31
C LEU A 232 53.35 16.00 -27.78
N HIS A 233 53.88 16.90 -26.95
CA HIS A 233 55.13 17.61 -27.26
C HIS A 233 56.33 16.66 -27.27
N ARG A 234 56.47 15.81 -26.25
CA ARG A 234 57.53 14.78 -26.19
C ARG A 234 57.47 13.80 -27.36
N TYR A 235 56.27 13.43 -27.83
CA TYR A 235 56.09 12.58 -29.00
C TYR A 235 56.72 13.20 -30.27
N ARG A 236 56.39 14.47 -30.57
CA ARG A 236 56.95 15.20 -31.73
C ARG A 236 58.48 15.34 -31.67
N MET A 237 59.05 15.51 -30.47
CA MET A 237 60.50 15.57 -30.27
C MET A 237 61.20 14.22 -30.54
N LEU A 238 60.56 13.10 -30.21
CA LEU A 238 61.07 11.76 -30.52
C LEU A 238 61.00 11.45 -32.03
N GLU A 239 59.92 11.85 -32.68
CA GLU A 239 59.67 11.67 -34.12
C GLU A 239 60.79 12.30 -34.99
N GLN A 240 61.29 13.47 -34.59
CA GLN A 240 62.34 14.21 -35.30
C GLN A 240 63.75 13.57 -35.23
N ASN A 241 64.04 12.72 -34.24
CA ASN A 241 65.39 12.19 -34.00
C ASN A 241 65.72 10.93 -34.85
N THR A 242 64.85 10.56 -35.78
CA THR A 242 64.81 9.24 -36.45
C THR A 242 65.82 9.04 -37.61
N THR A 243 66.69 10.01 -37.91
CA THR A 243 67.49 10.05 -39.16
C THR A 243 68.90 9.47 -39.15
N GLN A 244 69.62 9.37 -38.01
CA GLN A 244 70.99 8.82 -37.95
C GLN A 244 71.02 7.29 -37.96
N LYS A 245 71.00 6.67 -39.15
CA LYS A 245 70.75 5.23 -39.36
C LYS A 245 72.03 4.38 -39.41
N ALA A 246 72.17 3.42 -38.49
CA ALA A 246 72.97 2.19 -38.65
C ALA A 246 72.47 1.09 -37.71
N ASP A 247 72.81 1.17 -36.42
CA ASP A 247 72.43 0.20 -35.35
C ASP A 247 70.90 0.10 -35.15
N ARG A 248 70.19 1.09 -35.68
CA ARG A 248 68.73 1.24 -35.66
C ARG A 248 67.95 0.10 -36.33
N HIS A 249 68.57 -0.84 -37.04
CA HIS A 249 67.83 -2.03 -37.51
C HIS A 249 67.66 -3.08 -36.41
N THR A 250 68.70 -3.38 -35.64
CA THR A 250 68.61 -4.26 -34.47
C THR A 250 67.82 -3.59 -33.36
N ASP A 251 68.07 -2.30 -33.10
CA ASP A 251 67.33 -1.54 -32.09
C ASP A 251 65.87 -1.32 -32.49
N ALA A 252 65.52 -1.16 -33.77
CA ALA A 252 64.10 -1.09 -34.16
C ALA A 252 63.38 -2.44 -33.99
N LEU A 253 64.07 -3.57 -34.20
CA LEU A 253 63.46 -4.89 -33.95
C LEU A 253 63.30 -5.18 -32.45
N LEU A 254 64.30 -4.85 -31.64
CA LEU A 254 64.20 -4.90 -30.17
C LEU A 254 63.12 -3.95 -29.67
N LYS A 255 63.18 -2.66 -30.04
CA LYS A 255 62.20 -1.65 -29.63
C LYS A 255 60.78 -1.97 -30.11
N GLN A 256 60.58 -2.56 -31.29
CA GLN A 256 59.25 -2.98 -31.75
C GLN A 256 58.79 -4.30 -31.08
N ALA A 257 59.70 -5.08 -30.49
CA ALA A 257 59.34 -6.20 -29.59
C ALA A 257 59.01 -5.69 -28.19
N GLU A 258 59.80 -4.75 -27.64
CA GLU A 258 59.59 -4.07 -26.37
C GLU A 258 58.32 -3.21 -26.38
N GLU A 259 58.02 -2.47 -27.44
CA GLU A 259 56.79 -1.70 -27.58
C GLU A 259 55.56 -2.61 -27.65
N ARG A 260 55.63 -3.76 -28.33
CA ARG A 260 54.56 -4.76 -28.32
C ARG A 260 54.43 -5.43 -26.94
N HIS A 261 55.55 -5.75 -26.30
CA HIS A 261 55.55 -6.35 -24.96
C HIS A 261 54.98 -5.37 -23.94
N ASN A 262 55.44 -4.13 -23.94
CA ASN A 262 54.96 -3.06 -23.08
C ASN A 262 53.50 -2.73 -23.37
N ALA A 263 53.02 -2.77 -24.62
CA ALA A 263 51.60 -2.67 -24.92
C ALA A 263 50.79 -3.86 -24.37
N LYS A 264 51.28 -5.11 -24.51
CA LYS A 264 50.64 -6.30 -23.92
C LYS A 264 50.62 -6.21 -22.39
N VAL A 265 51.71 -5.73 -21.76
CA VAL A 265 51.82 -5.46 -20.31
C VAL A 265 50.90 -4.32 -19.87
N THR A 266 50.82 -3.19 -20.59
CA THR A 266 49.90 -2.09 -20.25
C THR A 266 48.44 -2.52 -20.39
N MET A 267 48.09 -3.31 -21.41
CA MET A 267 46.75 -3.90 -21.52
C MET A 267 46.45 -4.87 -20.38
N MET A 268 47.40 -5.74 -20.01
CA MET A 268 47.22 -6.67 -18.88
C MET A 268 47.18 -5.93 -17.53
N GLN A 269 47.96 -4.87 -17.36
CA GLN A 269 47.93 -4.01 -16.18
C GLN A 269 46.60 -3.25 -16.09
N GLN A 270 46.11 -2.70 -17.20
CA GLN A 270 44.77 -2.07 -17.26
C GLN A 270 43.66 -3.09 -16.98
N GLN A 271 43.77 -4.33 -17.45
CA GLN A 271 42.84 -5.40 -17.09
C GLN A 271 42.91 -5.75 -15.60
N ILE A 272 44.11 -5.82 -15.01
CA ILE A 272 44.31 -6.02 -13.58
C ILE A 272 43.72 -4.87 -12.76
N ASP A 273 43.90 -3.62 -13.18
CA ASP A 273 43.41 -2.44 -12.46
C ASP A 273 41.90 -2.22 -12.64
N ASN A 274 41.32 -2.56 -13.78
CA ASN A 274 39.87 -2.67 -13.95
C ASN A 274 39.29 -3.75 -13.00
N LEU A 275 39.86 -4.96 -13.00
CA LEU A 275 39.44 -6.05 -12.12
C LEU A 275 39.64 -5.72 -10.63
N ARG A 276 40.59 -4.85 -10.29
CA ARG A 276 40.75 -4.28 -8.93
C ARG A 276 39.63 -3.30 -8.61
N SER A 277 39.27 -2.38 -9.52
CA SER A 277 38.12 -1.48 -9.34
C SER A 277 36.82 -2.28 -9.14
N GLU A 278 36.54 -3.23 -10.04
CA GLU A 278 35.39 -4.13 -9.92
C GLU A 278 35.39 -4.90 -8.59
N LEU A 279 36.54 -5.39 -8.12
CA LEU A 279 36.66 -6.08 -6.84
C LEU A 279 36.44 -5.14 -5.64
N ASP A 280 36.96 -3.92 -5.67
CA ASP A 280 36.81 -2.92 -4.60
C ASP A 280 35.39 -2.33 -4.56
N GLU A 281 34.74 -2.17 -5.71
CA GLU A 281 33.32 -1.82 -5.84
C GLU A 281 32.43 -2.92 -5.26
N ARG A 282 32.68 -4.20 -5.60
CA ARG A 282 31.94 -5.33 -5.04
C ARG A 282 32.22 -5.51 -3.54
N GLN A 283 33.44 -5.24 -3.06
CA GLN A 283 33.71 -5.19 -1.61
C GLN A 283 32.95 -4.07 -0.92
N GLN A 284 32.86 -2.87 -1.51
CA GLN A 284 32.07 -1.76 -0.97
C GLN A 284 30.58 -2.09 -0.96
N GLU A 285 30.06 -2.74 -2.00
CA GLU A 285 28.67 -3.22 -2.01
C GLU A 285 28.42 -4.28 -0.93
N CYS A 286 29.31 -5.26 -0.74
CA CYS A 286 29.19 -6.23 0.35
C CYS A 286 29.14 -5.52 1.72
N ARG A 287 30.08 -4.60 2.01
CA ARG A 287 30.09 -3.82 3.27
C ARG A 287 28.80 -2.99 3.46
N ARG A 288 28.24 -2.44 2.38
CA ARG A 288 26.97 -1.70 2.37
C ARG A 288 25.76 -2.60 2.66
N LEU A 289 25.76 -3.81 2.12
CA LEU A 289 24.72 -4.82 2.38
C LEU A 289 24.83 -5.40 3.80
N GLU A 290 26.04 -5.63 4.30
CA GLU A 290 26.32 -6.03 5.69
C GLU A 290 25.85 -4.97 6.69
N ALA A 291 26.15 -3.68 6.44
CA ALA A 291 25.66 -2.57 7.25
C ALA A 291 24.13 -2.51 7.29
N ARG A 292 23.48 -2.56 6.11
CA ARG A 292 22.01 -2.57 6.01
C ARG A 292 21.38 -3.80 6.68
N TYR A 293 22.03 -4.96 6.62
CA TYR A 293 21.60 -6.17 7.32
C TYR A 293 21.71 -5.99 8.84
N SER A 294 22.81 -5.40 9.34
CA SER A 294 22.98 -5.07 10.77
C SER A 294 21.92 -4.09 11.27
N GLU A 295 21.58 -3.06 10.48
CA GLU A 295 20.50 -2.11 10.79
C GLU A 295 19.12 -2.80 10.84
N LEU A 296 18.81 -3.64 9.85
CA LEU A 296 17.56 -4.40 9.81
C LEU A 296 17.46 -5.42 10.97
N GLN A 297 18.58 -6.03 11.35
CA GLN A 297 18.66 -6.90 12.53
C GLN A 297 18.39 -6.11 13.83
N LYS A 298 19.06 -4.96 14.03
CA LYS A 298 18.83 -4.09 15.20
C LYS A 298 17.38 -3.59 15.26
N SER A 299 16.78 -3.24 14.12
CA SER A 299 15.36 -2.85 14.04
C SER A 299 14.43 -4.01 14.44
N ARG A 300 14.74 -5.24 14.02
CA ARG A 300 14.00 -6.44 14.45
C ARG A 300 14.18 -6.74 15.95
N GLU A 301 15.39 -6.56 16.47
CA GLU A 301 15.68 -6.75 17.91
C GLU A 301 14.95 -5.71 18.77
N ALA A 302 14.93 -4.44 18.35
CA ALA A 302 14.14 -3.39 19.01
C ALA A 302 12.63 -3.69 18.99
N LEU A 303 12.08 -4.09 17.84
CA LEU A 303 10.67 -4.45 17.71
C LEU A 303 10.30 -5.68 18.57
N LEU A 304 11.21 -6.63 18.77
CA LEU A 304 11.01 -7.76 19.69
C LEU A 304 11.03 -7.32 21.16
N ILE A 305 11.82 -6.30 21.52
CA ILE A 305 11.80 -5.68 22.85
C ILE A 305 10.46 -4.95 23.06
N GLU A 306 10.02 -4.10 22.13
CA GLU A 306 8.72 -3.41 22.18
C GLU A 306 7.54 -4.39 22.30
N GLN A 307 7.60 -5.52 21.58
CA GLN A 307 6.62 -6.60 21.71
C GLN A 307 6.69 -7.28 23.09
N SER A 308 7.89 -7.53 23.63
CA SER A 308 8.06 -8.10 24.97
C SER A 308 7.56 -7.15 26.06
N GLU A 309 7.79 -5.85 25.95
CA GLU A 309 7.27 -4.82 26.86
C GLU A 309 5.75 -4.66 26.74
N SER A 310 5.20 -4.88 25.54
CA SER A 310 3.74 -4.90 25.32
C SER A 310 3.10 -6.14 25.95
N VAL A 311 3.74 -7.31 25.83
CA VAL A 311 3.30 -8.55 26.49
C VAL A 311 3.41 -8.41 28.01
N GLN A 312 4.50 -7.84 28.54
CA GLN A 312 4.65 -7.61 29.98
C GLN A 312 3.55 -6.68 30.51
N ARG A 313 3.30 -5.53 29.86
CA ARG A 313 2.20 -4.62 30.26
C ARG A 313 0.83 -5.29 30.23
N LEU A 314 0.56 -6.16 29.26
CA LEU A 314 -0.67 -6.94 29.19
C LEU A 314 -0.74 -8.02 30.27
N GLN A 315 0.40 -8.63 30.65
CA GLN A 315 0.48 -9.56 31.78
C GLN A 315 0.25 -8.83 33.12
N ASP A 316 0.87 -7.67 33.33
CA ASP A 316 0.70 -6.87 34.55
C ASP A 316 -0.78 -6.44 34.71
N GLN A 317 -1.40 -5.96 33.63
CA GLN A 317 -2.84 -5.67 33.59
C GLN A 317 -3.71 -6.90 33.85
N LEU A 318 -3.33 -8.07 33.32
CA LEU A 318 -4.03 -9.32 33.56
C LEU A 318 -3.92 -9.73 35.05
N GLU A 319 -2.72 -9.67 35.64
CA GLU A 319 -2.51 -9.93 37.06
C GLU A 319 -3.31 -8.96 37.95
N ASP A 320 -3.32 -7.66 37.66
CA ASP A 320 -4.12 -6.70 38.41
C ASP A 320 -5.63 -6.93 38.24
N SER A 321 -6.10 -7.30 37.05
CA SER A 321 -7.52 -7.67 36.85
C SER A 321 -7.88 -8.94 37.65
N GLN A 322 -6.99 -9.94 37.71
CA GLN A 322 -7.18 -11.15 38.51
C GLN A 322 -7.14 -10.84 40.02
N ARG A 323 -6.26 -9.95 40.46
CA ARG A 323 -6.20 -9.45 41.85
C ARG A 323 -7.49 -8.70 42.20
N GLN A 324 -8.01 -7.85 41.30
CA GLN A 324 -9.30 -7.17 41.48
C GLN A 324 -10.46 -8.17 41.57
N CYS A 325 -10.55 -9.14 40.67
CA CYS A 325 -11.55 -10.21 40.74
C CYS A 325 -11.45 -11.03 42.04
N SER A 326 -10.23 -11.38 42.46
CA SER A 326 -9.98 -12.07 43.74
C SER A 326 -10.39 -11.23 44.95
N ASN A 327 -10.13 -9.92 44.92
CA ASN A 327 -10.54 -8.97 45.96
C ASN A 327 -12.04 -8.70 45.99
N LEU A 328 -12.73 -8.75 44.85
CA LEU A 328 -14.20 -8.72 44.78
C LEU A 328 -14.78 -10.02 45.36
N LEU A 329 -14.30 -11.19 44.89
CA LEU A 329 -14.74 -12.49 45.39
C LEU A 329 -14.49 -12.65 46.90
N SER A 330 -13.36 -12.16 47.42
CA SER A 330 -13.08 -12.19 48.86
C SER A 330 -13.99 -11.25 49.64
N LYS A 331 -14.24 -10.02 49.17
CA LYS A 331 -15.22 -9.09 49.77
C LYS A 331 -16.64 -9.69 49.78
N THR A 332 -17.12 -10.22 48.66
CA THR A 332 -18.45 -10.85 48.57
C THR A 332 -18.57 -12.06 49.51
N LYS A 333 -17.49 -12.84 49.69
CA LYS A 333 -17.47 -13.95 50.64
C LYS A 333 -17.62 -13.53 52.12
N HIS A 334 -17.44 -12.26 52.45
CA HIS A 334 -17.65 -11.72 53.81
C HIS A 334 -19.08 -11.17 54.02
N GLN A 335 -19.94 -11.14 52.99
CA GLN A 335 -21.38 -10.91 53.16
C GLN A 335 -22.09 -12.26 53.35
N GLY A 336 -22.44 -12.58 54.60
CA GLY A 336 -22.89 -13.92 55.02
C GLY A 336 -24.15 -14.45 54.31
N ASP A 337 -25.01 -13.57 53.81
CA ASP A 337 -26.26 -13.94 53.14
C ASP A 337 -26.02 -14.78 51.87
N TYR A 338 -24.94 -14.51 51.12
CA TYR A 338 -24.65 -15.21 49.87
C TYR A 338 -24.26 -16.68 50.06
N GLU A 339 -23.58 -17.05 51.16
CA GLU A 339 -23.28 -18.46 51.43
C GLU A 339 -24.52 -19.23 51.93
N GLN A 340 -25.44 -18.56 52.65
CA GLN A 340 -26.73 -19.15 53.03
C GLN A 340 -27.64 -19.36 51.81
N GLU A 341 -27.80 -18.35 50.95
CA GLU A 341 -28.64 -18.47 49.75
C GLU A 341 -28.05 -19.46 48.74
N ARG A 342 -26.71 -19.54 48.60
CA ARG A 342 -26.07 -20.60 47.81
C ARG A 342 -26.32 -22.00 48.38
N LEU A 343 -26.41 -22.16 49.71
CA LEU A 343 -26.81 -23.43 50.33
C LEU A 343 -28.27 -23.77 50.02
N ARG A 344 -29.17 -22.78 50.15
CA ARG A 344 -30.61 -22.90 49.85
C ARG A 344 -30.84 -23.29 48.39
N LEU A 345 -30.18 -22.63 47.44
CA LEU A 345 -30.26 -22.92 46.02
C LEU A 345 -29.70 -24.31 45.68
N ARG A 346 -28.56 -24.73 46.28
CA ARG A 346 -28.06 -26.10 46.12
C ARG A 346 -29.03 -27.15 46.66
N SER A 347 -29.64 -26.91 47.82
CA SER A 347 -30.69 -27.80 48.36
C SER A 347 -31.89 -27.91 47.40
N ARG A 348 -32.31 -26.79 46.80
CA ARG A 348 -33.39 -26.76 45.81
C ARG A 348 -33.03 -27.48 44.50
N ILE A 349 -31.79 -27.36 44.02
CA ILE A 349 -31.29 -28.09 42.84
C ILE A 349 -31.28 -29.60 43.12
N ASN A 350 -30.69 -30.05 44.23
CA ASN A 350 -30.64 -31.48 44.59
C ASN A 350 -32.05 -32.10 44.69
N ALA A 351 -33.04 -31.35 45.19
CA ALA A 351 -34.43 -31.80 45.24
C ALA A 351 -35.05 -31.96 43.82
N LEU A 352 -34.79 -31.01 42.91
CA LEU A 352 -35.23 -31.09 41.52
C LEU A 352 -34.50 -32.19 40.73
N GLU A 353 -33.25 -32.49 41.05
CA GLU A 353 -32.50 -33.62 40.47
C GLU A 353 -33.07 -34.98 40.96
N GLN A 354 -33.47 -35.08 42.23
CA GLN A 354 -34.19 -36.26 42.74
C GLN A 354 -35.57 -36.40 42.07
N GLU A 355 -36.32 -35.31 41.93
CA GLU A 355 -37.60 -35.32 41.20
C GLU A 355 -37.42 -35.72 39.73
N GLN A 356 -36.41 -35.18 39.05
CA GLN A 356 -36.10 -35.53 37.66
C GLN A 356 -35.64 -36.99 37.52
N SER A 357 -34.84 -37.53 38.45
CA SER A 357 -34.44 -38.94 38.41
C SER A 357 -35.62 -39.89 38.66
N GLY A 358 -36.52 -39.56 39.59
CA GLY A 358 -37.77 -40.28 39.81
C GLY A 358 -38.70 -40.24 38.59
N MET A 359 -38.82 -39.09 37.92
CA MET A 359 -39.55 -38.97 36.64
C MET A 359 -38.90 -39.81 35.54
N ARG A 360 -37.56 -39.77 35.39
CA ARG A 360 -36.84 -40.61 34.40
C ARG A 360 -37.01 -42.10 34.68
N GLN A 361 -36.98 -42.53 35.95
CA GLN A 361 -37.25 -43.91 36.33
C GLN A 361 -38.70 -44.31 36.02
N THR A 362 -39.67 -43.44 36.32
CA THR A 362 -41.08 -43.67 35.97
C THR A 362 -41.28 -43.78 34.44
N ILE A 363 -40.61 -42.94 33.65
CA ILE A 363 -40.61 -43.03 32.18
C ILE A 363 -39.99 -44.35 31.72
N HIS A 364 -38.87 -44.79 32.31
CA HIS A 364 -38.24 -46.06 31.99
C HIS A 364 -39.14 -47.25 32.34
N ASP A 365 -39.78 -47.26 33.50
CA ASP A 365 -40.74 -48.32 33.90
C ASP A 365 -41.98 -48.36 33.00
N LEU A 366 -42.48 -47.20 32.54
CA LEU A 366 -43.55 -47.13 31.54
C LEU A 366 -43.08 -47.62 30.16
N THR A 367 -41.85 -47.28 29.75
CA THR A 367 -41.23 -47.76 28.50
C THR A 367 -41.04 -49.28 28.54
N ASN A 368 -40.48 -49.82 29.61
CA ASN A 368 -40.32 -51.26 29.85
C ASN A 368 -41.67 -52.01 29.85
N ARG A 369 -42.77 -51.36 30.25
CA ARG A 369 -44.13 -51.92 30.17
C ARG A 369 -44.68 -51.86 28.74
N LEU A 370 -44.46 -50.76 28.01
CA LEU A 370 -44.84 -50.64 26.61
C LEU A 370 -44.07 -51.62 25.72
N GLU A 371 -42.77 -51.83 25.95
CA GLU A 371 -41.95 -52.82 25.26
C GLU A 371 -42.46 -54.24 25.51
N LYS A 372 -42.85 -54.57 26.76
CA LYS A 372 -43.47 -55.87 27.08
C LYS A 372 -44.81 -56.06 26.38
N THR A 373 -45.72 -55.08 26.42
CA THR A 373 -47.01 -55.19 25.71
C THR A 373 -46.83 -55.19 24.19
N ASN A 374 -45.78 -54.54 23.66
CA ASN A 374 -45.44 -54.61 22.24
C ASN A 374 -44.89 -56.00 21.88
N ALA A 375 -44.05 -56.62 22.72
CA ALA A 375 -43.58 -57.99 22.53
C ALA A 375 -44.73 -59.02 22.64
N GLU A 376 -45.70 -58.79 23.53
CA GLU A 376 -46.95 -59.58 23.61
C GLU A 376 -47.79 -59.41 22.33
N LEU A 377 -47.87 -58.19 21.77
CA LEU A 377 -48.53 -57.93 20.48
C LEU A 377 -47.78 -58.52 19.29
N GLU A 378 -46.44 -58.53 19.28
CA GLU A 378 -45.63 -59.20 18.25
C GLU A 378 -45.74 -60.73 18.33
N LEU A 379 -45.88 -61.29 19.53
CA LEU A 379 -46.22 -62.70 19.73
C LEU A 379 -47.62 -63.01 19.20
N MET A 380 -48.60 -62.12 19.42
CA MET A 380 -49.94 -62.25 18.84
C MET A 380 -49.95 -62.09 17.31
N ASP A 381 -49.20 -61.13 16.75
CA ASP A 381 -49.01 -60.99 15.30
C ASP A 381 -48.41 -62.29 14.71
N SER A 382 -47.38 -62.83 15.37
CA SER A 382 -46.75 -64.11 15.00
C SER A 382 -47.73 -65.30 15.05
N LEU A 383 -48.54 -65.41 16.11
CA LEU A 383 -49.57 -66.46 16.22
C LEU A 383 -50.68 -66.33 15.17
N MET A 384 -51.00 -65.10 14.75
CA MET A 384 -51.97 -64.82 13.68
C MET A 384 -51.41 -65.07 12.27
N HIS A 385 -50.09 -65.00 12.07
CA HIS A 385 -49.45 -65.27 10.77
C HIS A 385 -49.18 -66.77 10.52
N VAL A 386 -49.25 -67.63 11.54
CA VAL A 386 -48.90 -69.07 11.48
C VAL A 386 -50.16 -69.95 11.35
N ARG A 387 -51.30 -69.38 10.90
CA ARG A 387 -52.61 -70.06 10.86
C ARG A 387 -53.44 -69.82 9.60
N THR A 388 -52.80 -69.46 8.48
CA THR A 388 -53.49 -69.38 7.17
C THR A 388 -52.51 -69.56 6.00
N GLU A 389 -51.81 -70.69 6.01
CA GLU A 389 -51.34 -71.32 4.77
C GLU A 389 -52.49 -72.23 4.27
N ASP A 390 -52.84 -72.11 2.99
CA ASP A 390 -53.20 -73.21 2.06
C ASP A 390 -54.01 -72.69 0.83
N ASP A 391 -53.76 -73.35 -0.30
CA ASP A 391 -54.53 -73.48 -1.56
C ASP A 391 -54.80 -72.28 -2.53
N ASP A 392 -54.16 -72.43 -3.71
CA ASP A 392 -54.71 -72.40 -5.08
C ASP A 392 -54.86 -71.13 -5.97
N ASP A 393 -54.10 -71.20 -7.07
CA ASP A 393 -54.40 -70.90 -8.49
C ASP A 393 -54.90 -69.52 -8.98
N ALA A 394 -53.92 -68.74 -9.45
CA ALA A 394 -53.72 -68.39 -10.86
C ALA A 394 -54.92 -68.02 -11.78
N MET A 395 -54.91 -66.77 -12.29
CA MET A 395 -55.17 -66.48 -13.72
C MET A 395 -54.83 -65.02 -14.12
N GLY A 396 -54.42 -64.82 -15.39
CA GLY A 396 -55.13 -63.86 -16.24
C GLY A 396 -54.69 -62.38 -16.36
N ASP A 397 -53.49 -62.12 -16.88
CA ASP A 397 -53.29 -61.40 -18.17
C ASP A 397 -53.70 -59.89 -18.39
N LYS A 398 -52.97 -59.22 -19.30
CA LYS A 398 -53.28 -57.99 -20.09
C LYS A 398 -53.36 -56.57 -19.46
N LYS A 399 -52.68 -55.64 -20.19
CA LYS A 399 -53.12 -54.28 -20.63
C LYS A 399 -53.15 -53.11 -19.62
N GLN A 400 -53.09 -51.82 -20.02
CA GLN A 400 -52.48 -51.16 -21.21
C GLN A 400 -52.35 -49.62 -20.96
N THR A 401 -51.23 -49.00 -21.36
CA THR A 401 -51.08 -47.62 -21.91
C THR A 401 -51.81 -46.38 -21.32
N ASN A 402 -51.00 -45.32 -21.17
CA ASN A 402 -51.19 -43.93 -21.68
C ASN A 402 -51.86 -42.78 -20.87
N ALA A 403 -51.06 -41.70 -20.77
CA ALA A 403 -51.31 -40.32 -21.23
C ALA A 403 -51.98 -39.25 -20.33
N ASN A 404 -51.29 -38.10 -20.32
CA ASN A 404 -51.69 -36.69 -20.19
C ASN A 404 -53.19 -36.32 -20.11
N VAL A 405 -53.51 -35.38 -19.20
CA VAL A 405 -54.28 -34.11 -19.43
C VAL A 405 -54.25 -33.30 -18.10
N THR A 406 -53.50 -32.20 -17.99
CA THR A 406 -53.85 -30.75 -18.15
C THR A 406 -54.83 -30.09 -17.16
N ALA A 407 -54.54 -28.79 -16.92
CA ALA A 407 -55.42 -27.67 -16.50
C ALA A 407 -55.65 -27.37 -14.99
N ALA A 408 -55.70 -26.06 -14.71
CA ALA A 408 -56.26 -25.32 -13.55
C ALA A 408 -55.90 -25.77 -12.10
N GLY A 409 -55.63 -24.90 -11.12
CA GLY A 409 -55.68 -23.43 -11.08
C GLY A 409 -56.98 -22.89 -10.50
N TYR A 410 -57.02 -22.62 -9.18
CA TYR A 410 -57.97 -21.69 -8.56
C TYR A 410 -57.47 -21.19 -7.20
N THR A 411 -57.90 -19.99 -6.80
CA THR A 411 -57.64 -19.38 -5.49
C THR A 411 -58.71 -19.77 -4.46
N PHE A 412 -58.32 -19.98 -3.21
CA PHE A 412 -59.21 -19.82 -2.05
C PHE A 412 -58.49 -19.15 -0.89
N ALA A 413 -59.22 -18.47 -0.01
CA ALA A 413 -58.66 -17.59 1.01
C ALA A 413 -59.45 -17.63 2.32
N GLN A 414 -58.82 -17.07 3.36
CA GLN A 414 -59.37 -16.67 4.66
C GLN A 414 -59.64 -17.72 5.76
N ARG A 415 -59.26 -17.27 6.97
CA ARG A 415 -59.97 -17.35 8.27
C ARG A 415 -59.85 -18.60 9.15
N ASN A 416 -59.37 -18.30 10.37
CA ASN A 416 -59.94 -18.73 11.68
C ASN A 416 -59.74 -20.22 12.08
N LEU A 417 -59.67 -20.61 13.36
CA LEU A 417 -59.53 -19.87 14.63
C LEU A 417 -58.84 -20.79 15.68
N ILE A 418 -58.42 -20.22 16.80
CA ILE A 418 -58.32 -20.80 18.17
C ILE A 418 -58.32 -22.34 18.32
N GLY A 419 -57.25 -22.86 18.91
CA GLY A 419 -57.37 -23.52 20.22
C GLY A 419 -57.09 -25.02 20.36
N SER A 420 -56.56 -25.34 21.55
CA SER A 420 -56.74 -26.59 22.30
C SER A 420 -56.15 -27.91 21.77
N THR A 421 -55.16 -28.40 22.51
CA THR A 421 -54.95 -29.83 22.77
C THR A 421 -56.16 -30.41 23.58
N PRO A 422 -56.33 -31.73 23.84
CA PRO A 422 -55.29 -32.78 23.79
C PRO A 422 -55.69 -34.22 23.39
N ASN A 423 -54.66 -35.08 23.34
CA ASN A 423 -54.63 -36.47 23.85
C ASN A 423 -55.06 -37.67 22.95
N ASN A 424 -54.47 -38.81 23.31
CA ASN A 424 -54.82 -40.21 23.02
C ASN A 424 -54.78 -40.75 21.57
N ASN A 425 -53.66 -41.42 21.27
CA ASN A 425 -53.56 -42.89 21.10
C ASN A 425 -54.34 -43.63 19.98
N PRO A 426 -53.92 -44.87 19.61
CA PRO A 426 -53.84 -45.28 18.20
C PRO A 426 -54.66 -46.60 18.03
N PRO A 427 -54.28 -47.66 17.27
CA PRO A 427 -53.26 -47.80 16.24
C PRO A 427 -53.81 -48.27 14.86
N PRO A 428 -53.45 -49.44 14.29
CA PRO A 428 -52.63 -49.44 13.07
C PRO A 428 -53.33 -50.16 11.90
N GLN A 429 -52.62 -50.28 10.75
CA GLN A 429 -52.23 -51.61 10.26
C GLN A 429 -51.21 -51.58 9.10
N THR A 430 -50.69 -52.78 8.80
CA THR A 430 -50.06 -53.22 7.53
C THR A 430 -48.72 -52.62 7.08
N ARG A 431 -47.68 -53.13 7.74
CA ARG A 431 -46.67 -54.05 7.16
C ARG A 431 -45.63 -53.58 6.11
N LYS A 432 -44.37 -53.64 6.59
CA LYS A 432 -43.25 -54.50 6.12
C LYS A 432 -42.63 -54.28 4.71
N ARG A 433 -41.35 -53.87 4.77
CA ARG A 433 -40.15 -54.43 4.07
C ARG A 433 -40.02 -54.17 2.55
N VAL A 434 -38.97 -53.48 2.06
CA VAL A 434 -37.51 -53.78 2.05
C VAL A 434 -37.15 -54.81 0.95
N GLY A 435 -36.30 -54.40 0.01
CA GLY A 435 -35.86 -55.22 -1.13
C GLY A 435 -34.92 -54.47 -2.08
N ASP A 436 -33.66 -54.35 -1.66
CA ASP A 436 -32.41 -54.00 -2.37
C ASP A 436 -32.38 -53.85 -3.92
N GLY A 437 -31.59 -52.89 -4.42
CA GLY A 437 -31.45 -52.57 -5.85
C GLY A 437 -30.53 -51.36 -6.12
N GLY A 438 -29.21 -51.57 -6.06
CA GLY A 438 -28.23 -50.50 -5.89
C GLY A 438 -27.79 -49.64 -7.11
N ASP A 439 -27.01 -48.61 -6.77
CA ASP A 439 -25.98 -47.93 -7.56
C ASP A 439 -26.37 -47.08 -8.80
N SER A 440 -27.66 -47.00 -9.16
CA SER A 440 -28.14 -45.99 -10.12
C SER A 440 -28.71 -44.73 -9.42
N ASP A 441 -29.49 -44.94 -8.35
CA ASP A 441 -30.28 -43.87 -7.73
C ASP A 441 -29.41 -42.86 -6.98
N ASP A 442 -28.25 -43.25 -6.44
CA ASP A 442 -27.40 -42.33 -5.66
C ASP A 442 -26.77 -41.19 -6.50
N ARG A 443 -26.61 -41.42 -7.81
CA ARG A 443 -26.26 -40.36 -8.78
C ARG A 443 -27.49 -39.50 -9.12
N LEU A 444 -28.66 -40.10 -9.23
CA LEU A 444 -29.92 -39.42 -9.50
C LEU A 444 -30.33 -38.50 -8.34
N VAL A 445 -30.17 -38.98 -7.09
CA VAL A 445 -30.38 -38.23 -5.84
C VAL A 445 -29.40 -37.07 -5.72
N ARG A 446 -28.12 -37.26 -6.06
CA ARG A 446 -27.14 -36.14 -6.08
C ARG A 446 -27.53 -35.05 -7.10
N LEU A 447 -27.82 -35.43 -8.35
CA LEU A 447 -28.33 -34.48 -9.37
C LEU A 447 -29.66 -33.82 -8.96
N LYS A 448 -30.57 -34.56 -8.33
CA LYS A 448 -31.85 -34.05 -7.82
C LYS A 448 -31.64 -33.05 -6.68
N ASN A 449 -30.70 -33.29 -5.78
CA ASN A 449 -30.34 -32.38 -4.69
C ASN A 449 -29.63 -31.13 -5.20
N GLU A 450 -28.68 -31.25 -6.13
CA GLU A 450 -28.02 -30.12 -6.80
C GLU A 450 -29.03 -29.25 -7.56
N LEU A 451 -29.98 -29.88 -8.27
CA LEU A 451 -31.09 -29.19 -8.92
C LEU A 451 -32.03 -28.52 -7.91
N LEU A 452 -32.32 -29.15 -6.77
CA LEU A 452 -33.14 -28.56 -5.70
C LEU A 452 -32.47 -27.31 -5.11
N VAL A 453 -31.16 -27.37 -4.87
CA VAL A 453 -30.35 -26.23 -4.40
C VAL A 453 -30.32 -25.11 -5.44
N CYS A 454 -30.11 -25.43 -6.72
CA CYS A 454 -30.14 -24.44 -7.80
C CYS A 454 -31.53 -23.80 -7.97
N MET A 455 -32.62 -24.57 -7.86
CA MET A 455 -33.98 -24.05 -7.90
C MET A 455 -34.31 -23.21 -6.66
N THR A 456 -33.81 -23.58 -5.49
CA THR A 456 -33.99 -22.81 -4.24
C THR A 456 -33.25 -21.47 -4.35
N GLY A 457 -31.99 -21.45 -4.74
CA GLY A 457 -31.24 -20.22 -5.00
C GLY A 457 -31.82 -19.35 -6.13
N GLN A 458 -32.49 -19.95 -7.14
CA GLN A 458 -33.26 -19.19 -8.12
C GLN A 458 -34.61 -18.67 -7.58
N LYS A 459 -35.22 -19.35 -6.62
CA LYS A 459 -36.45 -18.89 -5.95
C LYS A 459 -36.11 -17.70 -5.04
N GLU A 460 -35.06 -17.83 -4.23
CA GLU A 460 -34.52 -16.77 -3.37
C GLU A 460 -34.19 -15.52 -4.18
N LYS A 461 -33.42 -15.64 -5.28
CA LYS A 461 -33.15 -14.49 -6.18
C LYS A 461 -34.43 -13.87 -6.75
N ARG A 462 -35.45 -14.68 -7.09
CA ARG A 462 -36.78 -14.19 -7.50
C ARG A 462 -37.62 -13.62 -6.37
N GLU A 463 -37.24 -13.81 -5.10
CA GLU A 463 -37.86 -13.19 -3.93
C GLU A 463 -37.13 -11.90 -3.56
N THR A 464 -35.80 -11.85 -3.66
CA THR A 464 -35.00 -10.62 -3.59
C THR A 464 -35.42 -9.62 -4.66
N ILE A 465 -35.57 -10.04 -5.92
CA ILE A 465 -36.03 -9.16 -7.02
C ILE A 465 -37.41 -8.57 -6.71
N ARG A 466 -38.39 -9.42 -6.34
CA ARG A 466 -39.74 -8.94 -5.97
C ARG A 466 -39.76 -8.01 -4.76
N HIS A 467 -38.85 -8.20 -3.80
CA HIS A 467 -38.71 -7.30 -2.66
C HIS A 467 -38.10 -5.95 -3.08
N LEU A 468 -37.08 -5.96 -3.95
CA LEU A 468 -36.50 -4.74 -4.51
C LEU A 468 -37.51 -3.96 -5.38
N GLU A 469 -38.28 -4.65 -6.23
CA GLU A 469 -39.38 -4.07 -7.03
C GLU A 469 -40.45 -3.42 -6.11
N ALA A 470 -40.83 -4.09 -5.02
CA ALA A 470 -41.78 -3.54 -4.05
C ALA A 470 -41.23 -2.32 -3.30
N ASN A 471 -39.94 -2.31 -2.94
CA ASN A 471 -39.28 -1.18 -2.28
C ASN A 471 -39.12 0.02 -3.23
N LEU A 472 -38.87 -0.22 -4.53
CA LEU A 472 -38.80 0.82 -5.56
C LEU A 472 -40.18 1.47 -5.73
N LEU A 473 -41.24 0.66 -5.90
CA LEU A 473 -42.62 1.15 -5.96
C LEU A 473 -43.10 1.84 -4.68
N ALA A 474 -42.49 1.58 -3.53
CA ALA A 474 -42.74 2.33 -2.30
C ALA A 474 -42.07 3.71 -2.36
N LYS A 475 -40.80 3.80 -2.79
CA LYS A 475 -40.08 5.06 -2.94
C LYS A 475 -40.62 5.95 -4.06
N ASP A 476 -41.14 5.39 -5.14
CA ASP A 476 -41.85 6.17 -6.17
C ASP A 476 -43.10 6.87 -5.60
N ARG A 477 -43.86 6.18 -4.73
CA ARG A 477 -45.04 6.77 -4.05
C ARG A 477 -44.65 7.84 -3.04
N GLU A 478 -43.52 7.65 -2.34
CA GLU A 478 -42.95 8.63 -1.40
C GLU A 478 -42.54 9.91 -2.14
N LEU A 479 -41.86 9.80 -3.28
CA LEU A 479 -41.54 10.93 -4.16
C LEU A 479 -42.80 11.62 -4.70
N GLU A 480 -43.81 10.86 -5.15
CA GLU A 480 -45.07 11.44 -5.61
C GLU A 480 -45.90 12.07 -4.47
N GLN A 481 -45.68 11.70 -3.21
CA GLN A 481 -46.26 12.37 -2.05
C GLN A 481 -45.53 13.70 -1.79
N LEU A 482 -44.20 13.66 -1.68
CA LEU A 482 -43.37 14.85 -1.43
C LEU A 482 -43.58 15.95 -2.48
N LYS A 483 -43.78 15.61 -3.75
CA LYS A 483 -44.14 16.57 -4.81
C LYS A 483 -45.49 17.25 -4.59
N ARG A 484 -46.47 16.53 -4.01
CA ARG A 484 -47.78 17.09 -3.67
C ARG A 484 -47.67 18.01 -2.47
N ASP A 485 -46.94 17.59 -1.43
CA ASP A 485 -46.68 18.39 -0.24
C ASP A 485 -45.89 19.68 -0.58
N GLU A 486 -44.90 19.60 -1.49
CA GLU A 486 -44.19 20.76 -2.07
C GLU A 486 -45.16 21.68 -2.85
N SER A 487 -46.04 21.12 -3.68
CA SER A 487 -47.01 21.92 -4.44
C SER A 487 -48.04 22.63 -3.53
N GLU A 488 -48.44 22.00 -2.43
CA GLU A 488 -49.39 22.55 -1.46
C GLU A 488 -48.76 23.65 -0.61
N THR A 489 -47.54 23.44 -0.11
CA THR A 489 -46.78 24.48 0.62
C THR A 489 -46.42 25.67 -0.26
N LEU A 490 -46.17 25.48 -1.57
CA LEU A 490 -46.02 26.59 -2.53
C LEU A 490 -47.32 27.39 -2.73
N VAL A 491 -48.49 26.75 -2.68
CA VAL A 491 -49.79 27.43 -2.73
C VAL A 491 -50.04 28.22 -1.44
N GLN A 492 -49.82 27.62 -0.27
CA GLN A 492 -49.94 28.27 1.03
C GLN A 492 -49.00 29.50 1.15
N MET A 493 -47.74 29.36 0.74
CA MET A 493 -46.78 30.48 0.67
C MET A 493 -47.29 31.65 -0.20
N ASN A 494 -47.99 31.37 -1.31
CA ASN A 494 -48.54 32.42 -2.16
C ASN A 494 -49.80 33.05 -1.53
N GLN A 495 -50.65 32.28 -0.86
CA GLN A 495 -51.78 32.79 -0.07
C GLN A 495 -51.29 33.76 1.02
N TYR A 496 -50.29 33.36 1.82
CA TYR A 496 -49.70 34.23 2.85
C TYR A 496 -49.06 35.50 2.27
N LYS A 497 -48.52 35.47 1.04
CA LYS A 497 -48.03 36.69 0.35
C LYS A 497 -49.17 37.63 -0.05
N GLU A 498 -50.28 37.08 -0.57
CA GLU A 498 -51.47 37.89 -0.89
C GLU A 498 -52.10 38.48 0.38
N GLU A 499 -52.15 37.72 1.48
CA GLU A 499 -52.66 38.20 2.77
C GLU A 499 -51.73 39.23 3.40
N ALA A 500 -50.41 39.03 3.38
CA ALA A 500 -49.44 40.03 3.82
C ALA A 500 -49.56 41.33 3.00
N PHE A 501 -49.78 41.24 1.69
CA PHE A 501 -49.98 42.43 0.84
C PHE A 501 -51.32 43.13 1.13
N ARG A 502 -52.39 42.38 1.43
CA ARG A 502 -53.69 42.90 1.87
C ARG A 502 -53.59 43.56 3.25
N LEU A 503 -52.85 42.97 4.19
CA LEU A 503 -52.58 43.52 5.51
C LEU A 503 -51.74 44.80 5.43
N ALA A 504 -50.63 44.79 4.68
CA ALA A 504 -49.81 45.98 4.46
C ALA A 504 -50.61 47.12 3.82
N SER A 505 -51.51 46.81 2.88
CA SER A 505 -52.44 47.79 2.30
C SER A 505 -53.43 48.34 3.34
N LYS A 506 -53.94 47.49 4.24
CA LYS A 506 -54.84 47.89 5.34
C LYS A 506 -54.13 48.76 6.37
N CYS A 507 -52.91 48.41 6.79
CA CYS A 507 -52.07 49.23 7.66
C CYS A 507 -51.81 50.61 7.03
N LYS A 508 -51.44 50.65 5.75
CA LYS A 508 -51.19 51.89 5.01
C LYS A 508 -52.43 52.80 4.85
N ILE A 509 -53.63 52.24 4.91
CA ILE A 509 -54.89 53.01 4.97
C ILE A 509 -55.10 53.55 6.38
N LEU A 510 -54.94 52.71 7.42
CA LEU A 510 -55.08 53.12 8.83
C LEU A 510 -54.04 54.18 9.24
N GLU A 511 -52.81 54.10 8.72
CA GLU A 511 -51.78 55.13 8.84
C GLU A 511 -52.25 56.47 8.24
N GLN A 512 -52.85 56.45 7.05
CA GLN A 512 -53.40 57.66 6.41
C GLN A 512 -54.65 58.20 7.11
N GLU A 513 -55.40 57.37 7.85
CA GLU A 513 -56.53 57.80 8.67
C GLU A 513 -56.05 58.39 10.01
N LEU A 514 -55.06 57.77 10.67
CA LEU A 514 -54.38 58.34 11.84
C LEU A 514 -53.66 59.66 11.53
N GLN A 515 -53.03 59.79 10.35
CA GLN A 515 -52.39 61.03 9.94
C GLN A 515 -53.40 62.17 9.70
N LYS A 516 -54.60 61.88 9.19
CA LYS A 516 -55.68 62.88 9.10
C LYS A 516 -56.23 63.25 10.48
N LEU A 517 -56.43 62.26 11.35
CA LEU A 517 -56.93 62.48 12.72
C LEU A 517 -55.94 63.24 13.61
N THR A 518 -54.65 63.27 13.27
CA THR A 518 -53.64 64.07 14.00
C THR A 518 -53.48 65.50 13.48
N GLU A 519 -53.98 65.82 12.27
CA GLU A 519 -53.91 67.18 11.71
C GLU A 519 -55.09 68.07 12.12
N ASP A 520 -56.31 67.54 12.27
CA ASP A 520 -57.52 68.30 12.64
C ASP A 520 -57.70 68.55 14.17
N GLY A 521 -56.69 68.25 14.99
CA GLY A 521 -56.79 68.14 16.45
C GLY A 521 -56.86 69.44 17.29
N GLN A 522 -57.03 70.64 16.70
CA GLN A 522 -56.97 71.91 17.46
C GLN A 522 -58.25 72.76 17.44
N GLY A 523 -59.15 72.45 18.38
CA GLY A 523 -59.89 73.50 19.11
C GLY A 523 -61.41 73.38 19.20
N THR A 524 -61.92 73.15 20.42
CA THR A 524 -62.76 74.13 21.15
C THR A 524 -63.03 73.66 22.59
N LYS A 525 -63.39 74.61 23.47
CA LYS A 525 -63.92 74.34 24.82
C LYS A 525 -65.43 74.60 24.78
N LYS A 526 -66.26 73.87 25.57
CA LYS A 526 -66.85 74.35 26.85
C LYS A 526 -68.05 73.51 27.36
N ASP A 527 -68.37 73.75 28.64
CA ASP A 527 -69.69 73.70 29.29
C ASP A 527 -70.44 72.36 29.49
N THR A 528 -70.15 71.78 30.65
CA THR A 528 -71.07 71.24 31.67
C THR A 528 -72.57 71.61 31.55
N GLU A 529 -73.49 70.63 31.60
CA GLU A 529 -74.49 70.55 32.70
C GLU A 529 -75.31 69.22 32.81
N ARG A 530 -75.66 68.95 34.07
CA ARG A 530 -76.72 68.11 34.68
C ARG A 530 -77.68 67.23 33.83
N SER A 531 -77.58 65.92 34.11
CA SER A 531 -78.61 65.11 34.82
C SER A 531 -80.08 65.14 34.36
N ASN A 532 -80.52 64.12 33.59
CA ASN A 532 -81.57 63.15 34.03
C ASN A 532 -81.96 62.12 32.94
N ARG A 533 -81.78 60.81 33.22
CA ARG A 533 -82.68 59.69 32.78
C ARG A 533 -82.21 58.30 33.29
N ARG A 534 -82.08 58.13 34.62
CA ARG A 534 -81.87 56.80 35.22
C ARG A 534 -83.18 55.99 35.23
N ARG A 535 -83.39 55.12 34.22
CA ARG A 535 -84.07 53.80 34.40
C ARG A 535 -84.06 52.84 33.20
N SER A 536 -83.70 53.26 31.99
CA SER A 536 -83.59 52.37 30.81
C SER A 536 -82.14 52.10 30.37
N SER A 537 -81.17 52.33 31.26
CA SER A 537 -79.73 52.24 30.97
C SER A 537 -79.04 51.08 31.70
N PHE A 538 -79.82 50.09 32.16
CA PHE A 538 -79.30 48.86 32.76
C PHE A 538 -79.38 47.71 31.76
N ASP A 539 -80.54 47.43 31.16
CA ASP A 539 -80.68 46.40 30.11
C ASP A 539 -79.70 46.65 28.95
N VAL A 540 -79.73 47.83 28.32
CA VAL A 540 -78.82 48.22 27.21
C VAL A 540 -77.33 48.18 27.62
N ARG A 541 -77.02 48.29 28.91
CA ARG A 541 -75.64 48.19 29.41
C ARG A 541 -75.24 46.75 29.76
N GLN A 542 -76.21 45.90 30.11
CA GLN A 542 -76.01 44.48 30.34
C GLN A 542 -75.91 43.73 29.00
N GLU A 543 -76.80 44.00 28.05
CA GLU A 543 -76.75 43.55 26.66
C GLU A 543 -75.39 43.89 26.02
N ALA A 544 -74.95 45.15 26.12
CA ALA A 544 -73.63 45.59 25.64
C ALA A 544 -72.43 45.06 26.46
N LEU A 545 -72.65 44.41 27.61
CA LEU A 545 -71.62 43.66 28.34
C LEU A 545 -71.63 42.19 27.95
N GLU A 546 -72.80 41.59 27.70
CA GLU A 546 -72.97 40.22 27.22
C GLU A 546 -72.42 40.08 25.79
N ASP A 547 -72.73 41.01 24.88
CA ASP A 547 -72.11 41.13 23.55
C ASP A 547 -70.58 41.26 23.64
N LYS A 548 -70.08 42.04 24.62
CA LYS A 548 -68.65 42.26 24.79
C LYS A 548 -67.95 41.03 25.40
N ILE A 549 -68.61 40.29 26.29
CA ILE A 549 -68.14 39.00 26.79
C ILE A 549 -68.10 37.98 25.66
N PHE A 550 -69.13 37.91 24.81
CA PHE A 550 -69.15 37.04 23.64
C PHE A 550 -68.03 37.39 22.64
N THR A 551 -67.84 38.68 22.35
CA THR A 551 -66.74 39.15 21.49
C THR A 551 -65.37 38.81 22.06
N LEU A 552 -65.18 38.94 23.39
CA LEU A 552 -63.93 38.56 24.06
C LEU A 552 -63.73 37.05 24.14
N GLN A 553 -64.80 36.24 24.22
CA GLN A 553 -64.71 34.78 24.14
C GLN A 553 -64.34 34.31 22.73
N GLN A 554 -64.90 34.94 21.69
CA GLN A 554 -64.54 34.68 20.30
C GLN A 554 -63.08 35.07 20.02
N ALA A 555 -62.66 36.27 20.41
CA ALA A 555 -61.27 36.72 20.26
C ALA A 555 -60.28 35.89 21.10
N LYS A 556 -60.69 35.35 22.26
CA LYS A 556 -59.90 34.39 23.02
C LYS A 556 -59.73 33.07 22.27
N LEU A 557 -60.80 32.53 21.68
CA LEU A 557 -60.74 31.29 20.91
C LEU A 557 -59.80 31.44 19.70
N GLU A 558 -59.92 32.55 18.97
CA GLU A 558 -59.04 32.90 17.83
C GLU A 558 -57.57 33.02 18.27
N ALA A 559 -57.30 33.59 19.45
CA ALA A 559 -55.95 33.64 20.02
C ALA A 559 -55.43 32.25 20.46
N GLU A 560 -56.29 31.39 21.04
CA GLU A 560 -55.93 30.01 21.41
C GLU A 560 -55.61 29.16 20.17
N GLU A 561 -56.41 29.27 19.09
CA GLU A 561 -56.12 28.63 17.80
C GLU A 561 -54.80 29.14 17.18
N GLN A 562 -54.53 30.46 17.27
CA GLN A 562 -53.30 31.05 16.74
C GLN A 562 -52.05 30.66 17.54
N ILE A 563 -52.16 30.50 18.88
CA ILE A 563 -51.09 29.94 19.72
C ILE A 563 -50.83 28.48 19.33
N GLU A 564 -51.88 27.65 19.19
CA GLU A 564 -51.73 26.24 18.83
C GLU A 564 -51.19 26.05 17.38
N LEU A 565 -51.34 27.04 16.50
CA LEU A 565 -50.65 27.08 15.20
C LEU A 565 -49.15 27.40 15.38
N LEU A 566 -48.81 28.45 16.13
CA LEU A 566 -47.42 28.85 16.37
C LEU A 566 -46.62 27.78 17.13
N GLU A 567 -47.24 27.02 18.04
CA GLU A 567 -46.61 25.88 18.70
C GLU A 567 -46.27 24.75 17.72
N ARG A 568 -47.17 24.47 16.75
CA ARG A 568 -46.91 23.48 15.69
C ARG A 568 -45.78 23.93 14.76
N GLU A 569 -45.76 25.19 14.35
CA GLU A 569 -44.68 25.75 13.52
C GLU A 569 -43.33 25.74 14.26
N ASN A 570 -43.30 26.18 15.52
CA ASN A 570 -42.08 26.20 16.34
C ASN A 570 -41.55 24.77 16.58
N LYS A 571 -42.45 23.79 16.78
CA LYS A 571 -42.07 22.37 16.85
C LYS A 571 -41.47 21.87 15.53
N GLN A 572 -42.10 22.17 14.39
CA GLN A 572 -41.55 21.80 13.07
C GLN A 572 -40.19 22.45 12.81
N LEU A 573 -40.01 23.73 13.19
CA LEU A 573 -38.72 24.42 13.10
C LEU A 573 -37.67 23.79 14.03
N SER A 574 -38.02 23.40 15.26
CA SER A 574 -37.13 22.68 16.17
C SER A 574 -36.68 21.33 15.60
N GLU A 575 -37.59 20.57 15.00
CA GLU A 575 -37.30 19.30 14.32
C GLU A 575 -36.41 19.54 13.09
N ARG A 576 -36.65 20.62 12.32
CA ARG A 576 -35.85 21.00 11.14
C ARG A 576 -34.43 21.45 11.49
N CYS A 577 -34.25 22.21 12.57
CA CYS A 577 -32.91 22.54 13.09
C CYS A 577 -32.15 21.28 13.50
N LYS A 578 -32.79 20.35 14.23
CA LYS A 578 -32.19 19.06 14.60
C LYS A 578 -31.78 18.23 13.38
N THR A 579 -32.54 18.25 12.28
CA THR A 579 -32.09 17.60 11.03
C THR A 579 -30.86 18.29 10.42
N LEU A 580 -30.83 19.62 10.41
CA LEU A 580 -29.68 20.39 9.88
C LEU A 580 -28.41 20.22 10.72
N ASP A 581 -28.49 20.10 12.04
CA ASP A 581 -27.35 19.80 12.90
C ASP A 581 -26.77 18.39 12.64
N ASN A 582 -27.64 17.41 12.43
CA ASN A 582 -27.24 16.04 12.04
C ASN A 582 -26.61 16.01 10.63
N GLU A 583 -27.13 16.81 9.69
CA GLU A 583 -26.53 17.00 8.36
C GLU A 583 -25.17 17.72 8.44
N ALA A 584 -25.02 18.73 9.30
CA ALA A 584 -23.74 19.40 9.54
C ALA A 584 -22.70 18.46 10.18
N GLY A 585 -23.12 17.61 11.11
CA GLY A 585 -22.28 16.56 11.72
C GLY A 585 -21.81 15.53 10.69
N THR A 586 -22.72 14.95 9.91
CA THR A 586 -22.38 13.99 8.85
C THR A 586 -21.54 14.62 7.73
N CYS A 587 -21.81 15.87 7.35
CA CYS A 587 -20.97 16.62 6.40
C CYS A 587 -19.53 16.83 6.95
N SER A 588 -19.37 17.00 8.27
CA SER A 588 -18.06 17.14 8.92
C SER A 588 -17.29 15.81 8.95
N VAL A 589 -17.98 14.68 9.19
CA VAL A 589 -17.40 13.33 9.05
C VAL A 589 -16.97 13.06 7.61
N LEU A 590 -17.80 13.42 6.62
CA LEU A 590 -17.46 13.28 5.19
C LEU A 590 -16.25 14.13 4.79
N LYS A 591 -16.10 15.36 5.32
CA LYS A 591 -14.89 16.18 5.10
C LYS A 591 -13.64 15.50 5.65
N LEU A 592 -13.69 14.93 6.85
CA LEU A 592 -12.57 14.19 7.44
C LEU A 592 -12.18 12.95 6.62
N GLU A 593 -13.18 12.19 6.14
CA GLU A 593 -12.91 11.06 5.24
C GLU A 593 -12.32 11.52 3.90
N VAL A 594 -12.79 12.63 3.32
CA VAL A 594 -12.23 13.21 2.08
C VAL A 594 -10.76 13.63 2.27
N GLU A 595 -10.39 14.28 3.37
CA GLU A 595 -8.97 14.59 3.63
C GLU A 595 -8.14 13.31 3.80
N LYS A 596 -8.64 12.32 4.54
CA LYS A 596 -8.00 10.99 4.67
C LYS A 596 -7.79 10.31 3.31
N GLN A 597 -8.77 10.36 2.41
CA GLN A 597 -8.63 9.84 1.05
C GLN A 597 -7.63 10.64 0.20
N LYS A 598 -7.51 11.96 0.38
CA LYS A 598 -6.44 12.75 -0.27
C LYS A 598 -5.04 12.31 0.17
N PHE A 599 -4.83 12.07 1.46
CA PHE A 599 -3.54 11.57 1.97
C PHE A 599 -3.21 10.19 1.38
N LEU A 600 -4.16 9.25 1.39
CA LEU A 600 -4.00 7.92 0.78
C LEU A 600 -3.70 8.00 -0.72
N LEU A 601 -4.38 8.90 -1.45
CA LEU A 601 -4.12 9.15 -2.87
C LEU A 601 -2.72 9.74 -3.11
N ALA A 602 -2.27 10.68 -2.28
CA ALA A 602 -0.94 11.27 -2.38
C ALA A 602 0.18 10.24 -2.13
N ASP A 603 0.01 9.34 -1.15
CA ASP A 603 0.98 8.28 -0.89
C ASP A 603 0.96 7.19 -1.97
N ALA A 604 -0.22 6.83 -2.51
CA ALA A 604 -0.32 5.96 -3.67
C ALA A 604 0.35 6.56 -4.92
N GLN A 605 0.29 7.89 -5.10
CA GLN A 605 0.99 8.60 -6.18
C GLN A 605 2.53 8.55 -5.99
N LYS A 606 3.03 8.84 -4.78
CA LYS A 606 4.46 8.71 -4.45
C LYS A 606 4.98 7.29 -4.71
N GLU A 607 4.21 6.27 -4.33
CA GLU A 607 4.57 4.87 -4.56
C GLU A 607 4.54 4.51 -6.05
N CYS A 608 3.58 5.02 -6.82
CA CYS A 608 3.59 4.89 -8.28
C CYS A 608 4.83 5.54 -8.91
N GLU A 609 5.29 6.69 -8.41
CA GLU A 609 6.52 7.34 -8.86
C GLU A 609 7.80 6.63 -8.42
N ARG A 610 7.78 5.97 -7.24
CA ARG A 610 8.86 5.09 -6.78
C ARG A 610 8.96 3.85 -7.67
N LEU A 611 7.83 3.22 -7.99
CA LEU A 611 7.75 2.05 -8.88
C LEU A 611 8.15 2.39 -10.32
N LYS A 612 7.79 3.57 -10.84
CA LYS A 612 8.26 4.06 -12.15
C LYS A 612 9.78 4.20 -12.18
N ARG A 613 10.39 4.80 -11.15
CA ARG A 613 11.86 4.92 -11.04
C ARG A 613 12.52 3.55 -10.95
N LEU A 614 12.02 2.67 -10.09
CA LEU A 614 12.52 1.31 -9.95
C LEU A 614 12.41 0.49 -11.26
N TYR A 615 11.33 0.68 -12.03
CA TYR A 615 11.18 0.06 -13.35
C TYR A 615 12.21 0.58 -14.36
N ILE A 616 12.45 1.90 -14.38
CA ILE A 616 13.48 2.51 -15.24
C ILE A 616 14.87 1.96 -14.85
N GLU A 617 15.22 1.97 -13.57
CA GLU A 617 16.47 1.42 -13.03
C GLU A 617 16.67 -0.05 -13.42
N VAL A 618 15.66 -0.91 -13.20
CA VAL A 618 15.71 -2.34 -13.56
C VAL A 618 15.76 -2.56 -15.08
N SER A 619 15.10 -1.72 -15.87
CA SER A 619 15.18 -1.79 -17.34
C SER A 619 16.56 -1.41 -17.86
N GLY A 620 17.16 -0.33 -17.33
CA GLY A 620 18.53 0.08 -17.64
C GLY A 620 19.55 -0.99 -17.27
N ALA A 621 19.49 -1.50 -16.04
CA ALA A 621 20.38 -2.57 -15.57
C ALA A 621 20.26 -3.87 -16.39
N LYS A 622 19.04 -4.20 -16.87
CA LYS A 622 18.81 -5.32 -17.78
C LYS A 622 19.47 -5.10 -19.15
N GLU A 623 19.42 -3.88 -19.69
CA GLU A 623 20.10 -3.52 -20.94
C GLU A 623 21.63 -3.47 -20.77
N GLU A 624 22.12 -3.03 -19.60
CA GLU A 624 23.53 -3.05 -19.21
C GLU A 624 24.08 -4.48 -19.23
N LEU A 625 23.47 -5.38 -18.45
CA LEU A 625 23.81 -6.80 -18.39
C LEU A 625 23.63 -7.50 -19.75
N GLY A 626 22.65 -7.07 -20.56
CA GLY A 626 22.45 -7.55 -21.93
C GLY A 626 23.60 -7.16 -22.87
N ARG A 627 24.13 -5.94 -22.73
CA ARG A 627 25.30 -5.45 -23.45
C ARG A 627 26.57 -6.19 -22.98
N GLU A 628 26.79 -6.29 -21.66
CA GLU A 628 27.93 -7.02 -21.06
C GLU A 628 28.00 -8.50 -21.45
N LEU A 629 26.88 -9.23 -21.36
CA LEU A 629 26.83 -10.64 -21.79
C LEU A 629 27.10 -10.81 -23.29
N SER A 630 26.82 -9.78 -24.09
CA SER A 630 27.09 -9.79 -25.53
C SER A 630 28.57 -9.52 -25.82
N THR A 631 29.19 -8.54 -25.16
CA THR A 631 30.63 -8.30 -25.28
C THR A 631 31.47 -9.44 -24.70
N LEU A 632 31.09 -10.05 -23.58
CA LEU A 632 31.78 -11.22 -23.03
C LEU A 632 31.77 -12.41 -23.99
N ARG A 633 30.61 -12.77 -24.55
CA ARG A 633 30.51 -13.88 -25.53
C ARG A 633 31.30 -13.61 -26.81
N ALA A 634 31.29 -12.37 -27.30
CA ALA A 634 32.09 -11.96 -28.45
C ALA A 634 33.60 -12.00 -28.14
N GLN A 635 34.00 -11.56 -26.95
CA GLN A 635 35.39 -11.62 -26.51
C GLN A 635 35.89 -13.05 -26.32
N ASP A 636 35.15 -13.93 -25.64
CA ASP A 636 35.66 -15.27 -25.33
C ASP A 636 35.82 -16.14 -26.58
N SER A 637 34.87 -16.07 -27.52
CA SER A 637 34.98 -16.75 -28.82
C SER A 637 36.13 -16.18 -29.65
N ALA A 638 36.31 -14.86 -29.71
CA ALA A 638 37.44 -14.23 -30.40
C ALA A 638 38.80 -14.55 -29.75
N LYS A 639 38.90 -14.52 -28.41
CA LYS A 639 40.10 -14.88 -27.64
C LYS A 639 40.46 -16.34 -27.86
N GLN A 640 39.50 -17.26 -27.87
CA GLN A 640 39.76 -18.68 -28.08
C GLN A 640 40.28 -18.97 -29.50
N ILE A 641 39.72 -18.31 -30.53
CA ILE A 641 40.21 -18.40 -31.90
C ILE A 641 41.62 -17.80 -32.01
N ALA A 642 41.86 -16.61 -31.43
CA ALA A 642 43.16 -15.95 -31.45
C ALA A 642 44.25 -16.76 -30.72
N ALA A 643 43.92 -17.38 -29.58
CA ALA A 643 44.84 -18.24 -28.84
C ALA A 643 45.24 -19.49 -29.65
N LEU A 644 44.27 -20.15 -30.32
CA LEU A 644 44.55 -21.28 -31.21
C LEU A 644 45.40 -20.86 -32.42
N GLN A 645 45.19 -19.66 -32.95
CA GLN A 645 46.02 -19.10 -34.03
C GLN A 645 47.46 -18.78 -33.55
N GLU A 646 47.63 -18.14 -32.38
CA GLU A 646 48.96 -17.88 -31.78
C GLU A 646 49.69 -19.20 -31.49
N GLN A 647 48.95 -20.26 -31.08
CA GLN A 647 49.48 -21.60 -30.84
C GLN A 647 49.89 -22.34 -32.13
N VAL A 648 49.09 -22.26 -33.21
CA VAL A 648 49.47 -22.81 -34.53
C VAL A 648 50.71 -22.12 -35.08
N VAL A 649 50.78 -20.78 -35.04
CA VAL A 649 51.96 -20.03 -35.50
C VAL A 649 53.21 -20.34 -34.65
N SER A 650 53.04 -20.64 -33.36
CA SER A 650 54.13 -21.11 -32.49
C SER A 650 54.64 -22.50 -32.91
N LEU A 651 53.73 -23.45 -33.17
CA LEU A 651 54.08 -24.80 -33.64
C LEU A 651 54.72 -24.78 -35.03
N GLU A 652 54.24 -23.96 -35.96
CA GLU A 652 54.84 -23.81 -37.30
C GLU A 652 56.27 -23.25 -37.23
N ARG A 653 56.55 -22.32 -36.31
CA ARG A 653 57.92 -21.84 -36.05
C ARG A 653 58.80 -22.89 -35.37
N ALA A 654 58.26 -23.66 -34.43
CA ALA A 654 58.97 -24.75 -33.79
C ALA A 654 59.36 -25.84 -34.80
N LEU A 655 58.45 -26.18 -35.72
CA LEU A 655 58.69 -27.10 -36.83
C LEU A 655 59.82 -26.59 -37.75
N GLN A 656 59.74 -25.33 -38.22
CA GLN A 656 60.78 -24.73 -39.07
C GLN A 656 62.16 -24.70 -38.39
N LEU A 657 62.21 -24.48 -37.07
CA LEU A 657 63.46 -24.54 -36.29
C LEU A 657 64.00 -25.97 -36.13
N ALA A 658 63.13 -26.98 -36.05
CA ALA A 658 63.52 -28.38 -36.03
C ALA A 658 64.03 -28.84 -37.42
N GLU A 659 63.35 -28.46 -38.50
CA GLU A 659 63.74 -28.73 -39.89
C GLU A 659 65.10 -28.08 -40.23
N LEU A 660 65.35 -26.84 -39.78
CA LEU A 660 66.65 -26.19 -39.93
C LEU A 660 67.77 -26.96 -39.19
N LYS A 661 67.54 -27.34 -37.92
CA LYS A 661 68.51 -28.13 -37.13
C LYS A 661 68.80 -29.49 -37.77
N ALA A 662 67.77 -30.19 -38.25
CA ALA A 662 67.93 -31.46 -38.96
C ALA A 662 68.71 -31.28 -40.28
N SER A 663 68.47 -30.18 -41.01
CA SER A 663 69.24 -29.82 -42.20
C SER A 663 70.71 -29.52 -41.90
N GLU A 664 71.00 -28.85 -40.79
CA GLU A 664 72.37 -28.57 -40.33
C GLU A 664 73.09 -29.84 -39.86
N LEU A 665 72.41 -30.71 -39.11
CA LEU A 665 72.96 -32.00 -38.70
C LEU A 665 73.21 -32.96 -39.87
N SER A 666 72.33 -32.99 -40.88
CA SER A 666 72.61 -33.72 -42.13
C SER A 666 73.87 -33.19 -42.82
N LYS A 667 74.01 -31.86 -42.94
CA LYS A 667 75.21 -31.23 -43.54
C LYS A 667 76.49 -31.47 -42.73
N LEU A 668 76.40 -31.72 -41.42
CA LEU A 668 77.53 -32.13 -40.60
C LEU A 668 77.86 -33.61 -40.84
N LEU A 669 76.86 -34.50 -40.81
CA LEU A 669 77.01 -35.92 -41.09
C LEU A 669 77.61 -36.19 -42.49
N ASP A 670 77.15 -35.45 -43.51
CA ASP A 670 77.68 -35.54 -44.88
C ASP A 670 79.15 -35.11 -44.95
N LYS A 671 79.53 -34.02 -44.26
CA LYS A 671 80.93 -33.56 -44.18
C LYS A 671 81.82 -34.57 -43.47
N GLU A 672 81.36 -35.07 -42.33
CA GLU A 672 82.08 -36.03 -41.50
C GLU A 672 82.28 -37.36 -42.24
N LYS A 673 81.25 -37.82 -42.96
CA LYS A 673 81.34 -38.95 -43.89
C LYS A 673 82.37 -38.69 -45.00
N THR A 674 82.38 -37.51 -45.65
CA THR A 674 83.40 -37.21 -46.66
C THR A 674 84.82 -37.18 -46.08
N SER A 675 84.98 -36.68 -44.85
CA SER A 675 86.25 -36.72 -44.11
C SER A 675 86.72 -38.15 -43.82
N HIS A 676 85.81 -39.04 -43.40
CA HIS A 676 86.12 -40.47 -43.25
C HIS A 676 86.50 -41.13 -44.58
N GLU A 677 85.78 -40.84 -45.67
CA GLU A 677 86.11 -41.37 -47.00
C GLU A 677 87.47 -40.87 -47.51
N GLU A 678 87.88 -39.65 -47.17
CA GLU A 678 89.22 -39.12 -47.47
C GLU A 678 90.31 -39.75 -46.59
N LEU A 679 90.05 -39.92 -45.28
CA LEU A 679 90.98 -40.58 -44.36
C LEU A 679 91.20 -42.06 -44.72
N LEU A 680 90.14 -42.79 -45.08
CA LEU A 680 90.24 -44.16 -45.57
C LEU A 680 91.03 -44.25 -46.88
N LYS A 681 90.88 -43.28 -47.80
CA LYS A 681 91.73 -43.19 -49.01
C LYS A 681 93.19 -42.91 -48.65
N GLN A 682 93.48 -42.06 -47.67
CA GLN A 682 94.86 -41.84 -47.20
C GLN A 682 95.47 -43.11 -46.58
N ILE A 683 94.72 -43.84 -45.76
CA ILE A 683 95.18 -45.11 -45.15
C ILE A 683 95.40 -46.19 -46.22
N SER A 684 94.50 -46.32 -47.21
CA SER A 684 94.67 -47.25 -48.34
C SER A 684 95.91 -46.91 -49.17
N ASN A 685 96.08 -45.64 -49.56
CA ASN A 685 97.23 -45.17 -50.33
C ASN A 685 98.55 -45.33 -49.54
N SER A 686 98.51 -45.24 -48.21
CA SER A 686 99.64 -45.52 -47.33
C SER A 686 100.01 -47.02 -47.30
N MET A 687 99.09 -47.92 -47.66
CA MET A 687 99.29 -49.37 -47.62
C MET A 687 99.80 -49.91 -48.96
N ASP A 688 99.26 -49.43 -50.08
CA ASP A 688 99.66 -49.87 -51.44
C ASP A 688 101.06 -49.37 -51.87
N GLY A 689 101.55 -48.28 -51.28
CA GLY A 689 102.84 -47.67 -51.61
C GLY A 689 104.10 -48.53 -51.35
N CYS A 690 103.96 -49.74 -50.80
CA CYS A 690 105.08 -50.57 -50.35
C CYS A 690 105.47 -51.72 -51.30
N SER A 691 104.97 -51.75 -52.54
CA SER A 691 105.13 -52.91 -53.45
C SER A 691 105.59 -52.62 -54.89
N GLY A 692 106.73 -51.93 -55.07
CA GLY A 692 107.48 -52.12 -56.33
C GLY A 692 108.54 -51.10 -56.74
N GLN A 693 109.82 -51.40 -56.47
CA GLN A 693 110.89 -51.22 -57.46
C GLN A 693 112.12 -52.09 -57.12
N LYS A 694 112.84 -52.55 -58.16
CA LYS A 694 114.12 -53.27 -58.06
C LYS A 694 115.26 -52.34 -58.50
N GLY A 695 116.43 -52.46 -57.87
CA GLY A 695 117.69 -51.88 -58.31
C GLY A 695 118.87 -52.49 -57.54
N ASP A 696 119.95 -52.82 -58.25
CA ASP A 696 121.12 -53.52 -57.69
C ASP A 696 122.13 -52.59 -56.98
N GLY A 697 122.87 -53.10 -55.98
CA GLY A 697 124.03 -52.37 -55.44
C GLY A 697 124.63 -52.87 -54.12
N LYS A 698 125.70 -53.68 -54.20
CA LYS A 698 126.56 -54.16 -53.09
C LYS A 698 126.87 -53.11 -51.99
N GLY A 699 126.81 -53.47 -50.70
CA GLY A 699 127.38 -52.66 -49.61
C GLY A 699 127.32 -53.33 -48.22
N ALA A 700 128.48 -53.53 -47.59
CA ALA A 700 128.69 -54.39 -46.42
C ALA A 700 128.18 -53.89 -45.04
N THR A 701 127.95 -54.84 -44.13
CA THR A 701 128.14 -54.80 -42.66
C THR A 701 127.38 -53.80 -41.77
N GLY A 702 126.66 -54.33 -40.76
CA GLY A 702 126.82 -53.88 -39.37
C GLY A 702 125.54 -53.60 -38.56
N GLY A 703 125.41 -54.28 -37.40
CA GLY A 703 124.44 -53.93 -36.34
C GLY A 703 123.01 -54.46 -36.55
N GLY A 704 122.34 -54.86 -35.46
CA GLY A 704 120.97 -55.38 -35.52
C GLY A 704 120.09 -54.91 -34.36
N GLN A 705 118.81 -54.74 -34.64
CA GLN A 705 117.71 -54.58 -33.67
C GLN A 705 116.42 -55.18 -34.28
N PRO A 706 115.42 -55.59 -33.47
CA PRO A 706 114.26 -56.34 -33.94
C PRO A 706 113.16 -55.45 -34.57
N PRO A 707 112.50 -55.88 -35.66
CA PRO A 707 111.42 -55.13 -36.28
C PRO A 707 110.05 -55.45 -35.63
N SER A 708 109.71 -54.76 -34.54
CA SER A 708 108.38 -54.87 -33.89
C SER A 708 107.56 -53.57 -33.86
N ALA A 709 108.15 -52.43 -34.20
CA ALA A 709 107.54 -51.10 -34.02
C ALA A 709 106.50 -50.68 -35.09
N ASN A 710 106.28 -51.48 -36.14
CA ASN A 710 105.37 -51.11 -37.23
C ASN A 710 103.90 -51.56 -37.02
N CYS A 711 103.60 -52.32 -35.96
CA CYS A 711 102.24 -52.80 -35.70
C CYS A 711 101.39 -51.85 -34.83
N THR A 712 102.02 -51.04 -33.95
CA THR A 712 101.30 -50.09 -33.08
C THR A 712 100.48 -49.10 -33.89
N LYS A 713 101.06 -48.44 -34.91
CA LYS A 713 100.32 -47.50 -35.78
C LYS A 713 99.09 -48.11 -36.46
N CYS A 714 99.09 -49.41 -36.73
CA CYS A 714 97.92 -50.11 -37.29
C CYS A 714 96.86 -50.34 -36.22
N ILE A 715 97.26 -50.64 -34.98
CA ILE A 715 96.35 -50.78 -33.83
C ILE A 715 95.77 -49.42 -33.43
N ASP A 716 96.60 -48.37 -33.38
CA ASP A 716 96.21 -47.00 -33.09
C ASP A 716 95.20 -46.52 -34.15
N GLY A 717 95.49 -46.72 -35.44
CA GLY A 717 94.57 -46.42 -36.54
C GLY A 717 93.26 -47.22 -36.48
N LEU A 718 93.29 -48.49 -36.07
CA LEU A 718 92.07 -49.28 -35.88
C LEU A 718 91.24 -48.79 -34.68
N THR A 719 91.86 -48.40 -33.56
CA THR A 719 91.13 -47.82 -32.42
C THR A 719 90.57 -46.43 -32.72
N GLU A 720 91.25 -45.64 -33.56
CA GLU A 720 90.72 -44.35 -34.05
C GLU A 720 89.54 -44.56 -35.02
N ILE A 721 89.64 -45.52 -35.95
CA ILE A 721 88.49 -45.92 -36.80
C ILE A 721 87.31 -46.38 -35.92
N SER A 722 87.51 -47.29 -34.97
CA SER A 722 86.42 -47.75 -34.08
C SER A 722 85.84 -46.64 -33.21
N LYS A 723 86.64 -45.63 -32.81
CA LYS A 723 86.13 -44.44 -32.11
C LYS A 723 85.22 -43.61 -33.01
N LEU A 724 85.64 -43.37 -34.26
CA LEU A 724 84.86 -42.61 -35.24
C LEU A 724 83.58 -43.37 -35.64
N GLU A 725 83.61 -44.70 -35.77
CA GLU A 725 82.41 -45.53 -35.97
C GLU A 725 81.41 -45.39 -34.80
N ILE A 726 81.90 -45.37 -33.55
CA ILE A 726 81.07 -45.16 -32.35
C ILE A 726 80.49 -43.73 -32.30
N GLU A 727 81.24 -42.72 -32.75
CA GLU A 727 80.77 -41.33 -32.83
C GLU A 727 79.74 -41.15 -33.96
N ASN A 728 79.93 -41.81 -35.11
CA ASN A 728 78.98 -41.85 -36.22
C ASN A 728 77.66 -42.56 -35.83
N LEU A 729 77.72 -43.70 -35.15
CA LEU A 729 76.55 -44.40 -34.61
C LEU A 729 75.75 -43.55 -33.60
N LYS A 730 76.43 -42.73 -32.79
CA LYS A 730 75.75 -41.77 -31.89
C LYS A 730 75.04 -40.68 -32.67
N LEU A 731 75.70 -40.07 -33.66
CA LEU A 731 75.10 -39.06 -34.53
C LEU A 731 73.89 -39.60 -35.30
N GLN A 732 74.00 -40.82 -35.84
CA GLN A 732 72.91 -41.50 -36.54
C GLN A 732 71.71 -41.78 -35.61
N SER A 733 71.98 -42.18 -34.35
CA SER A 733 70.95 -42.33 -33.31
C SER A 733 70.26 -41.00 -32.97
N THR A 734 71.03 -39.92 -32.80
CA THR A 734 70.48 -38.58 -32.55
C THR A 734 69.61 -38.07 -33.71
N CYS A 735 70.06 -38.25 -34.96
CA CYS A 735 69.29 -37.89 -36.15
C CYS A 735 67.99 -38.71 -36.26
N SER A 736 68.04 -40.01 -35.95
CA SER A 736 66.86 -40.89 -35.90
C SER A 736 65.85 -40.46 -34.82
N SER A 737 66.33 -39.98 -33.67
CA SER A 737 65.46 -39.42 -32.63
C SER A 737 64.77 -38.14 -33.07
N GLN A 738 65.50 -37.20 -33.69
CA GLN A 738 64.94 -35.93 -34.16
C GLN A 738 63.98 -36.13 -35.35
N LEU A 739 64.24 -37.09 -36.24
CA LEU A 739 63.30 -37.48 -37.30
C LEU A 739 61.97 -37.99 -36.73
N ARG A 740 62.00 -38.69 -35.58
CA ARG A 740 60.79 -39.13 -34.88
C ARG A 740 60.04 -37.95 -34.26
N GLU A 741 60.74 -37.05 -33.58
CA GLU A 741 60.17 -35.81 -33.00
C GLU A 741 59.52 -34.92 -34.07
N ILE A 742 60.16 -34.75 -35.23
CA ILE A 742 59.59 -34.05 -36.40
C ILE A 742 58.35 -34.79 -36.94
N GLY A 743 58.35 -36.12 -36.91
CA GLY A 743 57.16 -36.93 -37.27
C GLY A 743 56.00 -36.72 -36.31
N GLU A 744 56.25 -36.75 -35.00
CA GLU A 744 55.25 -36.54 -33.94
C GLU A 744 54.67 -35.12 -33.99
N LEU A 745 55.51 -34.09 -34.19
CA LEU A 745 55.06 -32.70 -34.41
C LEU A 745 54.21 -32.56 -35.68
N ASN A 746 54.56 -33.25 -36.77
CA ASN A 746 53.74 -33.25 -37.98
C ASN A 746 52.38 -33.94 -37.79
N VAL A 747 52.30 -35.01 -36.98
CA VAL A 747 51.01 -35.64 -36.63
C VAL A 747 50.15 -34.65 -35.84
N GLN A 748 50.68 -34.05 -34.77
CA GLN A 748 49.95 -33.06 -33.95
C GLN A 748 49.48 -31.85 -34.77
N LEU A 749 50.32 -31.32 -35.66
CA LEU A 749 49.98 -30.21 -36.54
C LEU A 749 48.84 -30.57 -37.52
N ASN A 750 48.82 -31.81 -38.02
CA ASN A 750 47.73 -32.30 -38.87
C ASN A 750 46.44 -32.58 -38.08
N GLU A 751 46.52 -33.09 -36.85
CA GLU A 751 45.37 -33.25 -35.95
C GLU A 751 44.74 -31.89 -35.56
N HIS A 752 45.56 -30.87 -35.30
CA HIS A 752 45.10 -29.51 -35.06
C HIS A 752 44.48 -28.88 -36.32
N ARG A 753 45.05 -29.08 -37.51
CA ARG A 753 44.43 -28.63 -38.77
C ARG A 753 43.12 -29.38 -39.07
N ALA A 754 43.04 -30.68 -38.76
CA ALA A 754 41.82 -31.48 -38.92
C ALA A 754 40.70 -31.05 -37.96
N THR A 755 41.03 -30.78 -36.68
CA THR A 755 40.06 -30.27 -35.70
C THR A 755 39.60 -28.84 -36.01
N ILE A 756 40.47 -27.98 -36.54
CA ILE A 756 40.08 -26.67 -37.09
C ILE A 756 39.12 -26.85 -38.29
N GLY A 757 39.37 -27.81 -39.19
CA GLY A 757 38.46 -28.11 -40.30
C GLY A 757 37.09 -28.64 -39.84
N GLU A 758 37.06 -29.49 -38.82
CA GLU A 758 35.83 -29.99 -38.19
C GLU A 758 35.05 -28.87 -37.48
N LEU A 759 35.74 -27.92 -36.82
CA LEU A 759 35.09 -26.76 -36.20
C LEU A 759 34.45 -25.83 -37.24
N HIS A 760 35.09 -25.61 -38.40
CA HIS A 760 34.48 -24.88 -39.51
C HIS A 760 33.23 -25.60 -40.02
N LYS A 761 33.30 -26.90 -40.33
CA LYS A 761 32.13 -27.70 -40.74
C LYS A 761 30.97 -27.63 -39.73
N ARG A 762 31.25 -27.62 -38.43
CA ARG A 762 30.23 -27.46 -37.38
C ARG A 762 29.63 -26.06 -37.36
N LEU A 763 30.38 -25.04 -37.74
CA LEU A 763 29.90 -23.66 -37.87
C LEU A 763 29.04 -23.51 -39.13
N ASP A 764 29.42 -24.15 -40.24
CA ASP A 764 28.65 -24.23 -41.48
C ASP A 764 27.32 -24.99 -41.26
N LEU A 765 27.38 -26.21 -40.68
CA LEU A 765 26.19 -26.99 -40.30
C LEU A 765 25.30 -26.25 -39.28
N LYS A 766 25.88 -25.41 -38.42
CA LYS A 766 25.09 -24.54 -37.53
C LYS A 766 24.40 -23.43 -38.33
N ALA A 767 25.06 -22.81 -39.30
CA ALA A 767 24.45 -21.81 -40.17
C ALA A 767 23.32 -22.41 -41.02
N GLU A 768 23.51 -23.61 -41.58
CA GLU A 768 22.45 -24.38 -42.26
C GLU A 768 21.29 -24.70 -41.32
N ARG A 769 21.57 -25.18 -40.09
CA ARG A 769 20.56 -25.44 -39.06
C ARG A 769 19.79 -24.18 -38.68
N ASP A 770 20.47 -23.06 -38.49
CA ASP A 770 19.86 -21.80 -38.07
C ASP A 770 19.00 -21.22 -39.21
N HIS A 771 19.43 -21.37 -40.46
CA HIS A 771 18.63 -21.08 -41.66
C HIS A 771 17.39 -21.98 -41.77
N LEU A 772 17.52 -23.30 -41.53
CA LEU A 772 16.41 -24.25 -41.46
C LEU A 772 15.43 -23.93 -40.32
N ILE A 773 15.95 -23.46 -39.18
CA ILE A 773 15.12 -23.00 -38.05
C ILE A 773 14.35 -21.74 -38.43
N ASP A 774 14.96 -20.81 -39.18
CA ASP A 774 14.28 -19.59 -39.63
C ASP A 774 13.28 -19.87 -40.77
N GLU A 775 13.57 -20.79 -41.70
CA GLU A 775 12.56 -21.34 -42.61
C GLU A 775 11.40 -22.00 -41.86
N LEU A 776 11.69 -22.78 -40.80
CA LEU A 776 10.66 -23.44 -39.99
C LEU A 776 9.84 -22.44 -39.18
N LYS A 777 10.43 -21.32 -38.71
CA LYS A 777 9.69 -20.20 -38.11
C LYS A 777 8.83 -19.48 -39.14
N GLU A 778 9.33 -19.25 -40.36
CA GLU A 778 8.54 -18.61 -41.40
C GLU A 778 7.38 -19.51 -41.82
N LYS A 779 7.63 -20.80 -42.06
CA LYS A 779 6.60 -21.82 -42.33
C LYS A 779 5.63 -21.95 -41.15
N ALA A 780 6.10 -21.88 -39.90
CA ALA A 780 5.23 -21.86 -38.73
C ALA A 780 4.37 -20.58 -38.65
N ALA A 781 4.91 -19.41 -38.99
CA ALA A 781 4.16 -18.16 -39.06
C ALA A 781 3.14 -18.17 -40.21
N GLN A 782 3.49 -18.74 -41.37
CA GLN A 782 2.57 -19.02 -42.47
C GLN A 782 1.48 -20.02 -42.05
N PHE A 783 1.83 -21.10 -41.32
CA PHE A 783 0.86 -22.04 -40.76
C PHE A 783 -0.03 -21.40 -39.69
N GLU A 784 0.48 -20.53 -38.81
CA GLU A 784 -0.37 -19.75 -37.91
C GLU A 784 -1.29 -18.79 -38.66
N GLN A 785 -0.83 -18.17 -39.75
CA GLN A 785 -1.66 -17.33 -40.61
C GLN A 785 -2.79 -18.17 -41.25
N ILE A 786 -2.47 -19.37 -41.74
CA ILE A 786 -3.42 -20.34 -42.28
C ILE A 786 -4.40 -20.82 -41.20
N ILE A 787 -3.92 -21.16 -40.01
CA ILE A 787 -4.73 -21.64 -38.88
C ILE A 787 -5.66 -20.52 -38.37
N ARG A 788 -5.19 -19.28 -38.25
CA ARG A 788 -6.04 -18.11 -37.92
C ARG A 788 -7.13 -17.92 -38.99
N ASN A 789 -6.79 -18.03 -40.28
CA ASN A 789 -7.77 -17.95 -41.37
C ASN A 789 -8.76 -19.14 -41.40
N GLN A 790 -8.32 -20.35 -41.04
CA GLN A 790 -9.16 -21.55 -40.98
C GLN A 790 -10.10 -21.57 -39.77
N ILE A 791 -9.63 -21.11 -38.60
CA ILE A 791 -10.46 -20.92 -37.40
C ILE A 791 -11.57 -19.87 -37.65
N SER A 792 -11.32 -18.88 -38.51
CA SER A 792 -12.35 -17.95 -38.97
C SER A 792 -13.35 -18.51 -40.01
N THR A 793 -13.18 -19.76 -40.50
CA THR A 793 -13.98 -20.24 -41.65
C THR A 793 -14.61 -21.64 -41.54
N ASN A 794 -14.14 -22.57 -40.70
CA ASN A 794 -14.81 -23.87 -40.53
C ASN A 794 -14.69 -24.48 -39.12
N SER A 795 -15.78 -25.06 -38.62
CA SER A 795 -15.86 -25.70 -37.29
C SER A 795 -16.80 -26.91 -37.30
N SER A 796 -16.33 -28.07 -37.80
CA SER A 796 -17.08 -29.34 -37.82
C SER A 796 -16.18 -30.56 -38.12
N SER A 797 -16.66 -31.77 -37.76
CA SER A 797 -16.34 -33.08 -38.38
C SER A 797 -14.99 -33.80 -38.11
N THR A 798 -14.87 -34.40 -36.91
CA THR A 798 -14.63 -35.85 -36.63
C THR A 798 -13.51 -36.73 -37.26
N THR A 799 -13.24 -37.82 -36.52
CA THR A 799 -12.90 -39.21 -36.95
C THR A 799 -11.43 -39.72 -37.03
N CYS A 800 -11.32 -41.06 -36.97
CA CYS A 800 -10.21 -41.94 -36.57
C CYS A 800 -9.53 -42.70 -37.76
N ASP A 801 -8.37 -43.38 -37.57
CA ASP A 801 -8.27 -44.85 -37.32
C ASP A 801 -6.88 -45.54 -37.54
N SER A 802 -6.59 -46.51 -36.65
CA SER A 802 -5.98 -47.87 -36.77
C SER A 802 -4.74 -48.31 -37.61
N ALA A 803 -4.09 -49.37 -37.06
CA ALA A 803 -3.29 -50.48 -37.69
C ALA A 803 -1.81 -50.23 -38.10
N THR A 804 -0.89 -51.21 -38.28
CA THR A 804 -0.97 -52.70 -38.39
C THR A 804 0.35 -53.43 -37.95
N SER A 805 0.41 -54.78 -38.03
CA SER A 805 1.58 -55.70 -37.81
C SER A 805 1.57 -56.83 -38.91
N PRO A 806 2.14 -58.08 -38.88
CA PRO A 806 2.86 -58.89 -37.84
C PRO A 806 4.04 -59.82 -38.33
N ARG A 807 4.49 -60.79 -37.47
CA ARG A 807 5.25 -62.07 -37.73
C ARG A 807 6.80 -62.08 -37.84
N ARG A 808 7.52 -63.24 -37.81
CA ARG A 808 7.65 -64.41 -36.86
C ARG A 808 8.61 -65.52 -37.46
N ILE A 809 9.00 -66.54 -36.66
CA ILE A 809 9.68 -67.85 -37.00
C ILE A 809 11.24 -67.80 -37.10
N SER A 810 12.09 -68.86 -36.93
CA SER A 810 12.29 -69.89 -35.85
C SER A 810 13.35 -70.98 -36.21
N SER A 811 14.13 -71.46 -35.22
CA SER A 811 14.80 -72.80 -35.06
C SER A 811 15.91 -73.32 -36.02
N ARG A 812 17.01 -73.92 -35.46
CA ARG A 812 17.26 -75.40 -35.30
C ARG A 812 18.77 -75.73 -35.03
N ASP A 813 19.07 -76.99 -34.68
CA ASP A 813 20.30 -77.59 -34.11
C ASP A 813 20.79 -78.84 -34.90
N GLN A 814 22.09 -79.20 -34.83
CA GLN A 814 22.62 -80.57 -35.06
C GLN A 814 24.12 -80.80 -34.69
N SER A 815 24.52 -82.09 -34.57
CA SER A 815 25.83 -82.60 -34.12
C SER A 815 26.22 -83.93 -34.82
N VAL A 816 27.51 -84.25 -34.99
CA VAL A 816 28.05 -85.53 -35.56
C VAL A 816 29.45 -85.88 -34.99
N GLY A 817 29.75 -87.17 -34.81
CA GLY A 817 31.10 -87.76 -34.62
C GLY A 817 31.10 -89.29 -34.84
N THR A 818 32.25 -89.91 -35.13
CA THR A 818 32.39 -91.38 -35.41
C THR A 818 33.81 -91.93 -35.14
N ASP A 819 33.91 -93.25 -34.92
CA ASP A 819 35.09 -94.04 -34.47
C ASP A 819 35.54 -95.13 -35.51
N PRO A 820 36.60 -95.96 -35.28
CA PRO A 820 37.29 -96.80 -36.30
C PRO A 820 36.97 -98.32 -36.28
N ASP A 821 37.52 -99.13 -37.24
CA ASP A 821 38.30 -100.39 -36.97
C ASP A 821 38.95 -101.11 -38.22
N ALA A 822 39.90 -102.04 -37.94
CA ALA A 822 40.17 -103.38 -38.53
C ALA A 822 41.08 -103.69 -39.79
N ALA A 823 42.09 -104.58 -39.55
CA ALA A 823 42.42 -105.88 -40.24
C ALA A 823 43.81 -106.11 -40.95
N GLY A 824 44.63 -107.10 -40.51
CA GLY A 824 45.83 -107.60 -41.26
C GLY A 824 46.66 -108.80 -40.70
N GLU A 825 47.91 -108.98 -41.18
CA GLU A 825 48.76 -110.23 -41.20
C GLU A 825 50.31 -109.93 -41.26
N GLY A 826 51.33 -110.83 -41.28
CA GLY A 826 51.53 -112.32 -41.31
C GLY A 826 53.04 -112.70 -41.55
N ARG A 827 53.58 -113.95 -41.57
CA ARG A 827 53.08 -115.30 -41.17
C ARG A 827 54.11 -116.51 -40.99
N GLY A 828 55.46 -116.40 -41.02
CA GLY A 828 56.40 -117.57 -40.80
C GLY A 828 57.92 -117.31 -41.09
N VAL A 829 58.93 -118.24 -41.13
CA VAL A 829 59.21 -119.67 -40.69
C VAL A 829 60.63 -120.12 -41.22
N SER A 830 61.42 -121.16 -40.83
CA SER A 830 61.97 -121.74 -39.55
C SER A 830 63.05 -122.87 -39.76
N ARG A 831 63.93 -123.16 -38.75
CA ARG A 831 64.67 -124.45 -38.37
C ARG A 831 66.04 -124.97 -39.00
N SER A 832 67.07 -125.10 -38.13
CA SER A 832 68.01 -126.23 -37.78
C SER A 832 68.95 -127.07 -38.74
N SER A 833 70.28 -127.09 -38.43
CA SER A 833 71.30 -128.18 -38.13
C SER A 833 71.23 -129.65 -38.69
N PRO A 834 72.26 -130.56 -38.54
CA PRO A 834 73.74 -130.51 -38.75
C PRO A 834 74.46 -131.83 -39.29
N SER A 835 75.81 -131.80 -39.46
CA SER A 835 76.83 -132.90 -39.20
C SER A 835 77.37 -133.92 -40.26
N SER A 836 78.64 -134.33 -40.04
CA SER A 836 79.30 -135.68 -40.25
C SER A 836 80.46 -135.89 -41.28
N PRO A 837 81.45 -136.82 -41.06
CA PRO A 837 82.79 -136.85 -41.71
C PRO A 837 83.37 -138.21 -42.19
N ALA A 838 84.58 -138.23 -42.82
CA ALA A 838 85.49 -139.39 -42.99
C ALA A 838 86.94 -138.88 -43.34
N ILE A 839 88.03 -139.16 -42.61
CA ILE A 839 88.84 -140.40 -42.36
C ILE A 839 90.09 -140.54 -43.29
N ASP A 840 91.23 -140.21 -42.68
CA ASP A 840 92.55 -140.87 -42.67
C ASP A 840 93.35 -141.23 -43.93
N GLN A 841 94.36 -140.39 -44.16
CA GLN A 841 95.73 -140.81 -44.44
C GLN A 841 96.63 -140.13 -43.39
N GLN A 842 96.59 -140.63 -42.14
CA GLN A 842 96.56 -139.74 -40.97
C GLN A 842 97.92 -139.14 -40.54
N ASP A 843 98.98 -139.93 -40.35
CA ASP A 843 100.09 -139.48 -39.50
C ASP A 843 101.13 -138.56 -40.18
N ILE A 844 101.49 -138.76 -41.45
CA ILE A 844 102.38 -137.82 -42.18
C ILE A 844 101.64 -136.50 -42.44
N ARG A 845 100.32 -136.55 -42.71
CA ARG A 845 99.48 -135.35 -42.78
C ARG A 845 99.21 -134.74 -41.38
N ARG A 846 99.55 -135.40 -40.28
CA ARG A 846 99.26 -134.90 -38.92
C ARG A 846 100.16 -133.73 -38.58
N GLN A 847 101.48 -133.88 -38.66
CA GLN A 847 102.42 -132.79 -38.38
C GLN A 847 102.22 -131.57 -39.30
N LEU A 848 101.91 -131.80 -40.59
CA LEU A 848 101.54 -130.74 -41.53
C LEU A 848 100.22 -130.06 -41.15
N ARG A 849 99.18 -130.82 -40.76
CA ARG A 849 97.92 -130.25 -40.25
C ARG A 849 98.06 -129.61 -38.88
N ASP A 850 98.98 -130.04 -38.01
CA ASP A 850 99.19 -129.43 -36.70
C ASP A 850 99.87 -128.05 -36.84
N GLN A 851 100.70 -127.87 -37.87
CA GLN A 851 101.23 -126.55 -38.25
C GLN A 851 100.18 -125.72 -38.99
N GLU A 852 99.50 -126.28 -39.99
CA GLU A 852 98.45 -125.60 -40.74
C GLU A 852 97.28 -125.19 -39.84
N GLN A 853 96.87 -126.04 -38.91
CA GLN A 853 95.79 -125.76 -37.97
C GLN A 853 96.23 -124.78 -36.88
N LYS A 854 97.51 -124.75 -36.45
CA LYS A 854 98.01 -123.63 -35.63
C LYS A 854 97.90 -122.29 -36.39
N VAL A 855 98.30 -122.25 -37.66
CA VAL A 855 98.15 -121.04 -38.51
C VAL A 855 96.66 -120.69 -38.70
N ARG A 856 95.79 -121.66 -38.99
CA ARG A 856 94.33 -121.44 -39.12
C ARG A 856 93.70 -121.01 -37.79
N GLU A 857 94.16 -121.53 -36.64
CA GLU A 857 93.67 -121.14 -35.32
C GLU A 857 94.17 -119.76 -34.88
N GLU A 858 95.42 -119.39 -35.18
CA GLU A 858 95.91 -118.03 -34.93
C GLU A 858 95.24 -117.03 -35.87
N MET A 859 95.04 -117.38 -37.14
CA MET A 859 94.27 -116.57 -38.09
C MET A 859 92.80 -116.46 -37.68
N ALA A 860 92.17 -117.54 -37.18
CA ALA A 860 90.81 -117.51 -36.65
C ALA A 860 90.73 -116.74 -35.31
N LYS A 861 91.74 -116.80 -34.44
CA LYS A 861 91.85 -115.97 -33.23
C LYS A 861 92.02 -114.49 -33.59
N ALA A 862 92.81 -114.17 -34.62
CA ALA A 862 92.99 -112.81 -35.12
C ALA A 862 91.70 -112.26 -35.74
N PHE A 863 91.03 -113.03 -36.61
CA PHE A 863 89.73 -112.64 -37.17
C PHE A 863 88.63 -112.58 -36.11
N ALA A 864 88.57 -113.51 -35.15
CA ALA A 864 87.63 -113.42 -34.02
C ALA A 864 87.93 -112.21 -33.12
N GLY A 865 89.19 -111.82 -32.98
CA GLY A 865 89.59 -110.57 -32.31
C GLY A 865 89.13 -109.32 -33.07
N GLN A 866 89.32 -109.29 -34.39
CA GLN A 866 88.82 -108.19 -35.24
C GLN A 866 87.29 -108.13 -35.27
N ILE A 867 86.60 -109.27 -35.38
CA ILE A 867 85.14 -109.38 -35.32
C ILE A 867 84.65 -108.88 -33.96
N LYS A 868 85.21 -109.34 -32.85
CA LYS A 868 84.87 -108.80 -31.51
C LYS A 868 85.13 -107.29 -31.40
N GLN A 869 86.20 -106.77 -31.99
CA GLN A 869 86.48 -105.33 -31.98
C GLN A 869 85.48 -104.54 -32.85
N ILE A 870 84.94 -105.14 -33.92
CA ILE A 870 83.88 -104.55 -34.75
C ILE A 870 82.52 -104.65 -34.04
N GLU A 871 82.18 -105.80 -33.45
CA GLU A 871 81.01 -106.01 -32.60
C GLU A 871 80.98 -105.02 -31.43
N GLU A 872 82.12 -104.80 -30.75
CA GLU A 872 82.21 -103.87 -29.63
C GLU A 872 82.09 -102.41 -30.09
N ARG A 873 82.65 -102.04 -31.25
CA ARG A 873 82.41 -100.72 -31.85
C ARG A 873 80.94 -100.50 -32.19
N PHE A 874 80.27 -101.50 -32.78
CA PHE A 874 78.83 -101.41 -33.04
C PHE A 874 78.03 -101.35 -31.74
N ARG A 875 78.34 -102.18 -30.73
CA ARG A 875 77.71 -102.15 -29.40
C ARG A 875 77.83 -100.77 -28.74
N MET A 876 79.02 -100.16 -28.77
CA MET A 876 79.24 -98.79 -28.29
C MET A 876 78.51 -97.73 -29.12
N GLN A 877 78.34 -97.92 -30.43
CA GLN A 877 77.54 -97.02 -31.27
C GLN A 877 76.04 -97.15 -30.99
N PHE A 878 75.51 -98.37 -30.85
CA PHE A 878 74.12 -98.61 -30.47
C PHE A 878 73.80 -98.02 -29.10
N ALA A 879 74.65 -98.26 -28.09
CA ALA A 879 74.48 -97.67 -26.75
C ALA A 879 74.44 -96.12 -26.79
N ARG A 880 75.27 -95.48 -27.62
CA ARG A 880 75.23 -94.01 -27.83
C ARG A 880 73.98 -93.55 -28.59
N PHE A 881 73.44 -94.35 -29.51
CA PHE A 881 72.16 -94.03 -30.16
C PHE A 881 70.99 -94.18 -29.20
N GLU A 882 71.00 -95.19 -28.33
CA GLU A 882 70.01 -95.37 -27.25
C GLU A 882 70.06 -94.22 -26.24
N GLU A 883 71.26 -93.85 -25.78
CA GLU A 883 71.50 -92.69 -24.91
C GLU A 883 70.99 -91.38 -25.54
N ASN A 884 71.37 -91.08 -26.80
CA ASN A 884 70.88 -89.90 -27.52
C ASN A 884 69.34 -89.92 -27.70
N ILE A 885 68.74 -91.08 -27.96
CA ILE A 885 67.28 -91.22 -28.09
C ILE A 885 66.58 -90.93 -26.76
N ASP A 886 67.13 -91.38 -25.63
CA ASP A 886 66.55 -91.13 -24.31
C ASP A 886 66.79 -89.68 -23.82
N THR A 887 67.91 -89.04 -24.20
CA THR A 887 68.08 -87.58 -24.04
C THR A 887 67.02 -86.82 -24.83
N LEU A 888 66.83 -87.13 -26.12
CA LEU A 888 65.84 -86.46 -26.97
C LEU A 888 64.39 -86.69 -26.50
N LYS A 889 64.05 -87.86 -25.95
CA LYS A 889 62.76 -88.08 -25.26
C LYS A 889 62.61 -87.16 -24.05
N THR A 890 63.65 -87.02 -23.24
CA THR A 890 63.64 -86.19 -22.03
C THR A 890 63.44 -84.72 -22.39
N GLU A 891 64.20 -84.20 -23.35
CA GLU A 891 64.02 -82.85 -23.90
C GLU A 891 62.59 -82.64 -24.45
N LEU A 892 62.03 -83.62 -25.17
CA LEU A 892 60.65 -83.56 -25.66
C LEU A 892 59.63 -83.46 -24.51
N TYR A 893 59.79 -84.25 -23.45
CA TYR A 893 58.90 -84.20 -22.28
C TYR A 893 59.03 -82.86 -21.53
N GLU A 894 60.23 -82.32 -21.38
CA GLU A 894 60.45 -81.00 -20.79
C GLU A 894 59.79 -79.90 -21.62
N ARG A 895 59.97 -79.89 -22.95
CA ARG A 895 59.31 -78.93 -23.86
C ARG A 895 57.78 -79.05 -23.85
N MET A 896 57.23 -80.26 -23.74
CA MET A 896 55.78 -80.43 -23.54
C MET A 896 55.31 -79.90 -22.17
N GLY A 897 56.15 -80.01 -21.13
CA GLY A 897 55.92 -79.40 -19.83
C GLY A 897 55.88 -77.87 -19.90
N GLU A 898 56.91 -77.24 -20.48
CA GLU A 898 56.97 -75.80 -20.72
C GLU A 898 55.75 -75.30 -21.52
N LEU A 899 55.40 -75.98 -22.61
CA LEU A 899 54.26 -75.61 -23.47
C LEU A 899 52.94 -75.67 -22.69
N LYS A 900 52.78 -76.66 -21.80
CA LYS A 900 51.58 -76.79 -20.95
C LYS A 900 51.49 -75.67 -19.92
N VAL A 901 52.60 -75.26 -19.31
CA VAL A 901 52.65 -74.10 -18.39
C VAL A 901 52.33 -72.81 -19.16
N ARG A 902 52.96 -72.59 -20.31
CA ARG A 902 52.66 -71.44 -21.20
C ARG A 902 51.20 -71.36 -21.62
N ASN A 903 50.56 -72.50 -21.87
CA ASN A 903 49.13 -72.53 -22.19
C ASN A 903 48.26 -72.15 -20.98
N GLN A 904 48.65 -72.57 -19.76
CA GLN A 904 47.98 -72.14 -18.52
C GLN A 904 48.16 -70.64 -18.25
N GLU A 905 49.36 -70.08 -18.47
CA GLU A 905 49.61 -68.63 -18.41
C GLU A 905 48.70 -67.86 -19.37
N VAL A 906 48.54 -68.35 -20.61
CA VAL A 906 47.65 -67.75 -21.62
C VAL A 906 46.18 -67.82 -21.22
N GLU A 907 45.68 -68.91 -20.64
CA GLU A 907 44.29 -68.97 -20.14
C GLU A 907 44.05 -68.03 -18.94
N VAL A 908 45.02 -67.90 -18.02
CA VAL A 908 44.93 -66.91 -16.92
C VAL A 908 44.88 -65.49 -17.47
N LEU A 909 45.70 -65.16 -18.47
CA LEU A 909 45.68 -63.85 -19.14
C LEU A 909 44.37 -63.59 -19.89
N LYS A 910 43.77 -64.60 -20.54
CA LYS A 910 42.43 -64.48 -21.16
C LYS A 910 41.37 -64.14 -20.10
N CYS A 911 41.34 -64.85 -18.98
CA CYS A 911 40.40 -64.57 -17.88
C CYS A 911 40.58 -63.16 -17.29
N ALA A 912 41.82 -62.69 -17.15
CA ALA A 912 42.11 -61.32 -16.72
C ALA A 912 41.61 -60.28 -17.75
N ILE A 913 41.84 -60.50 -19.04
CA ILE A 913 41.38 -59.60 -20.12
C ILE A 913 39.85 -59.56 -20.21
N VAL A 914 39.16 -60.69 -19.98
CA VAL A 914 37.69 -60.74 -19.95
C VAL A 914 37.14 -59.97 -18.74
N THR A 915 37.67 -60.23 -17.53
CA THR A 915 37.18 -59.56 -16.32
C THR A 915 37.46 -58.05 -16.28
N GLU A 916 38.57 -57.57 -16.86
CA GLU A 916 38.78 -56.12 -17.04
C GLU A 916 37.85 -55.51 -18.09
N ARG A 917 37.47 -56.24 -19.15
CA ARG A 917 36.45 -55.79 -20.12
C ARG A 917 35.06 -55.74 -19.51
N GLU A 918 34.72 -56.67 -18.63
CA GLU A 918 33.46 -56.68 -17.87
C GLU A 918 33.39 -55.44 -16.96
N LYS A 919 34.41 -55.19 -16.13
CA LYS A 919 34.51 -53.97 -15.30
C LYS A 919 34.43 -52.68 -16.12
N MET A 920 35.09 -52.62 -17.28
CA MET A 920 35.02 -51.46 -18.17
C MET A 920 33.60 -51.27 -18.74
N SER A 921 32.91 -52.36 -19.06
CA SER A 921 31.52 -52.33 -19.52
C SER A 921 30.54 -51.90 -18.42
N GLU A 922 30.76 -52.34 -17.18
CA GLU A 922 30.02 -51.89 -16.00
C GLU A 922 30.24 -50.39 -15.73
N MET A 923 31.49 -49.90 -15.79
CA MET A 923 31.79 -48.48 -15.66
C MET A 923 31.13 -47.62 -16.75
N LEU A 924 31.12 -48.10 -18.00
CA LEU A 924 30.44 -47.40 -19.11
C LEU A 924 28.91 -47.40 -18.90
N ALA A 925 28.32 -48.54 -18.51
CA ALA A 925 26.90 -48.62 -18.19
C ALA A 925 26.51 -47.70 -17.01
N GLN A 926 27.36 -47.59 -15.98
CA GLN A 926 27.17 -46.66 -14.87
C GLN A 926 27.32 -45.19 -15.33
N LYS A 927 28.21 -44.88 -16.28
CA LYS A 927 28.31 -43.52 -16.83
C LYS A 927 27.12 -43.15 -17.70
N ASP A 928 26.55 -44.11 -18.42
CA ASP A 928 25.30 -43.94 -19.17
C ASP A 928 24.09 -43.71 -18.24
N THR A 929 24.01 -44.40 -17.09
CA THR A 929 22.95 -44.14 -16.10
C THR A 929 23.17 -42.83 -15.36
N ASP A 930 24.40 -42.50 -14.94
CA ASP A 930 24.76 -41.19 -14.38
C ASP A 930 24.28 -40.06 -15.33
N ALA A 931 24.65 -40.14 -16.62
CA ALA A 931 24.30 -39.16 -17.64
C ALA A 931 22.78 -39.02 -17.85
N ARG A 932 22.03 -40.14 -17.86
CA ARG A 932 20.56 -40.12 -17.93
C ARG A 932 19.96 -39.41 -16.71
N THR A 933 20.38 -39.74 -15.49
CA THR A 933 19.84 -39.06 -14.29
C THR A 933 20.18 -37.57 -14.23
N LEU A 934 21.29 -37.13 -14.81
CA LEU A 934 21.61 -35.71 -14.98
C LEU A 934 20.66 -35.04 -15.99
N PHE A 935 20.36 -35.71 -17.10
CA PHE A 935 19.41 -35.22 -18.11
C PHE A 935 17.98 -35.14 -17.57
N ASP A 936 17.55 -36.13 -16.78
CA ASP A 936 16.24 -36.14 -16.11
C ASP A 936 16.12 -35.00 -15.08
N LYS A 937 17.16 -34.78 -14.26
CA LYS A 937 17.23 -33.63 -13.31
C LYS A 937 17.20 -32.29 -14.04
N GLN A 938 17.90 -32.17 -15.18
CA GLN A 938 17.86 -30.97 -16.01
C GLN A 938 16.46 -30.75 -16.62
N SER A 939 15.79 -31.82 -17.05
CA SER A 939 14.42 -31.79 -17.56
C SER A 939 13.42 -31.35 -16.48
N GLU A 940 13.54 -31.89 -15.26
CA GLU A 940 12.72 -31.49 -14.10
C GLU A 940 12.92 -30.01 -13.73
N LEU A 941 14.18 -29.55 -13.70
CA LEU A 941 14.52 -28.14 -13.42
C LEU A 941 13.97 -27.20 -14.51
N MET A 942 14.08 -27.57 -15.78
CA MET A 942 13.46 -26.84 -16.89
C MET A 942 11.93 -26.87 -16.83
N GLY A 943 11.34 -27.93 -16.27
CA GLY A 943 9.91 -28.01 -15.96
C GLY A 943 9.49 -27.00 -14.88
N LYS A 944 10.27 -26.90 -13.80
CA LYS A 944 10.04 -25.92 -12.71
C LYS A 944 10.13 -24.48 -13.24
N TYR A 945 11.19 -24.12 -13.97
CA TYR A 945 11.32 -22.78 -14.56
C TYR A 945 10.20 -22.45 -15.55
N LYS A 946 9.71 -23.43 -16.34
CA LYS A 946 8.52 -23.24 -17.20
C LYS A 946 7.25 -22.98 -16.39
N ALA A 947 7.05 -23.69 -15.28
CA ALA A 947 5.88 -23.50 -14.40
C ALA A 947 5.94 -22.16 -13.66
N GLU A 948 7.12 -21.76 -13.16
CA GLU A 948 7.36 -20.46 -12.55
C GLU A 948 7.12 -19.32 -13.54
N LEU A 949 7.65 -19.41 -14.76
CA LEU A 949 7.42 -18.43 -15.83
C LEU A 949 5.93 -18.30 -16.18
N ALA A 950 5.22 -19.42 -16.32
CA ALA A 950 3.79 -19.43 -16.60
C ALA A 950 2.95 -18.85 -15.45
N ASN A 951 3.36 -19.07 -14.20
CA ASN A 951 2.70 -18.48 -13.02
C ASN A 951 3.01 -16.98 -12.90
N GLY A 952 4.23 -16.55 -13.22
CA GLY A 952 4.60 -15.15 -13.36
C GLY A 952 3.76 -14.44 -14.43
N GLN A 953 3.62 -15.03 -15.62
CA GLN A 953 2.75 -14.51 -16.69
C GLN A 953 1.28 -14.39 -16.24
N LYS A 954 0.73 -15.40 -15.55
CA LYS A 954 -0.63 -15.32 -14.97
C LYS A 954 -0.77 -14.19 -13.95
N LYS A 955 0.25 -13.95 -13.09
CA LYS A 955 0.21 -12.86 -12.11
C LYS A 955 0.36 -11.48 -12.78
N VAL A 956 1.16 -11.36 -13.83
CA VAL A 956 1.21 -10.15 -14.67
C VAL A 956 -0.16 -9.88 -15.28
N GLN A 957 -0.78 -10.84 -15.97
CA GLN A 957 -2.12 -10.69 -16.55
C GLN A 957 -3.21 -10.37 -15.52
N PHE A 958 -3.07 -10.83 -14.27
CA PHE A 958 -3.96 -10.44 -13.18
C PHE A 958 -3.78 -8.96 -12.82
N LEU A 959 -2.53 -8.52 -12.61
CA LEU A 959 -2.21 -7.13 -12.26
C LEU A 959 -2.54 -6.16 -13.41
N GLU A 960 -2.43 -6.60 -14.67
CA GLU A 960 -2.84 -5.82 -15.85
C GLU A 960 -4.35 -5.58 -15.87
N ARG A 961 -5.18 -6.57 -15.52
CA ARG A 961 -6.64 -6.39 -15.37
C ARG A 961 -6.99 -5.49 -14.19
N GLU A 962 -6.42 -5.76 -13.02
CA GLU A 962 -6.64 -4.93 -11.82
C GLU A 962 -6.26 -3.45 -12.09
N LEU A 963 -5.12 -3.21 -12.77
CA LEU A 963 -4.68 -1.87 -13.14
C LEU A 963 -5.60 -1.23 -14.20
N GLN A 964 -6.18 -2.01 -15.11
CA GLN A 964 -7.17 -1.53 -16.08
C GLN A 964 -8.51 -1.17 -15.40
N GLU A 965 -9.02 -2.02 -14.49
CA GLU A 965 -10.20 -1.73 -13.68
C GLU A 965 -10.01 -0.45 -12.84
N LYS A 966 -8.81 -0.23 -12.27
CA LYS A 966 -8.47 1.01 -11.57
C LYS A 966 -8.41 2.24 -12.49
N ARG A 967 -7.95 2.10 -13.74
CA ARG A 967 -8.00 3.18 -14.75
C ARG A 967 -9.44 3.55 -15.11
N GLU A 968 -10.30 2.56 -15.28
CA GLU A 968 -11.71 2.76 -15.63
C GLU A 968 -12.49 3.40 -14.46
N LEU A 969 -12.21 2.99 -13.22
CA LEU A 969 -12.71 3.64 -12.02
C LEU A 969 -12.30 5.13 -11.99
N VAL A 970 -11.00 5.43 -12.10
CA VAL A 970 -10.49 6.82 -12.10
C VAL A 970 -11.04 7.65 -13.28
N ALA A 971 -11.32 7.03 -14.43
CA ALA A 971 -11.99 7.70 -15.54
C ALA A 971 -13.45 8.06 -15.21
N SER A 972 -14.19 7.15 -14.54
CA SER A 972 -15.55 7.42 -14.09
C SER A 972 -15.63 8.49 -12.98
N GLU A 973 -14.67 8.48 -12.03
CA GLU A 973 -14.54 9.51 -10.99
C GLU A 973 -14.25 10.88 -11.60
N ARG A 974 -13.35 10.95 -12.59
CA ARG A 974 -13.07 12.20 -13.34
C ARG A 974 -14.30 12.72 -14.06
N GLN A 975 -15.07 11.85 -14.73
CA GLN A 975 -16.31 12.27 -15.40
C GLN A 975 -17.39 12.73 -14.40
N SER A 976 -17.44 12.12 -13.21
CA SER A 976 -18.33 12.57 -12.12
C SER A 976 -17.92 13.95 -11.59
N MET A 977 -16.62 14.15 -11.34
CA MET A 977 -16.05 15.42 -10.89
C MET A 977 -16.22 16.53 -11.95
N GLU A 978 -16.07 16.22 -13.23
CA GLU A 978 -16.31 17.16 -14.34
C GLU A 978 -17.77 17.64 -14.38
N LYS A 979 -18.74 16.73 -14.20
CA LYS A 979 -20.17 17.09 -14.06
C LYS A 979 -20.42 17.97 -12.84
N LEU A 980 -19.82 17.65 -11.69
CA LEU A 980 -19.95 18.46 -10.47
C LEU A 980 -19.34 19.86 -10.64
N ILE A 981 -18.17 19.98 -11.28
CA ILE A 981 -17.54 21.27 -11.60
C ILE A 981 -18.43 22.07 -12.57
N ALA A 982 -19.03 21.43 -13.57
CA ALA A 982 -19.97 22.07 -14.49
C ALA A 982 -21.23 22.58 -13.76
N GLN A 983 -21.81 21.79 -12.85
CA GLN A 983 -22.93 22.19 -12.01
C GLN A 983 -22.58 23.40 -11.12
N ILE A 984 -21.49 23.32 -10.35
CA ILE A 984 -21.03 24.42 -9.49
C ILE A 984 -20.74 25.69 -10.32
N THR A 985 -20.26 25.54 -11.55
CA THR A 985 -20.02 26.67 -12.47
C THR A 985 -21.33 27.28 -12.97
N ALA A 986 -22.36 26.47 -13.24
CA ALA A 986 -23.70 26.93 -13.60
C ALA A 986 -24.40 27.64 -12.42
N GLU A 987 -24.35 27.06 -11.21
CA GLU A 987 -24.87 27.69 -9.99
C GLU A 987 -24.17 29.04 -9.72
N ARG A 988 -22.84 29.08 -9.79
CA ARG A 988 -22.05 30.34 -9.71
C ARG A 988 -22.34 31.32 -10.85
N LYS A 989 -22.97 30.92 -11.95
CA LYS A 989 -23.47 31.83 -12.99
C LYS A 989 -24.83 32.38 -12.57
N MET A 990 -25.78 31.51 -12.21
CA MET A 990 -27.12 31.89 -11.73
C MET A 990 -27.07 32.84 -10.53
N PHE A 991 -26.17 32.62 -9.57
CA PHE A 991 -26.00 33.53 -8.43
C PHE A 991 -25.53 34.93 -8.84
N ARG A 992 -24.57 35.04 -9.78
CA ARG A 992 -24.10 36.35 -10.29
C ARG A 992 -25.15 37.05 -11.15
N GLU A 993 -25.94 36.31 -11.92
CA GLU A 993 -27.04 36.89 -12.69
C GLU A 993 -28.13 37.43 -11.75
N ARG A 994 -28.44 36.72 -10.65
CA ARG A 994 -29.37 37.19 -9.61
C ARG A 994 -28.81 38.34 -8.76
N GLU A 995 -27.51 38.36 -8.49
CA GLU A 995 -26.81 39.47 -7.84
C GLU A 995 -26.86 40.73 -8.73
N GLN A 996 -26.64 40.58 -10.03
CA GLN A 996 -26.78 41.65 -11.00
C GLN A 996 -28.24 42.16 -11.07
N GLU A 997 -29.25 41.27 -11.17
CA GLU A 997 -30.67 41.68 -11.12
C GLU A 997 -31.01 42.49 -9.86
N MET A 998 -30.41 42.15 -8.71
CA MET A 998 -30.61 42.91 -7.46
C MET A 998 -29.93 44.26 -7.51
N ASN A 999 -28.68 44.34 -8.00
CA ASN A 999 -27.93 45.59 -8.14
C ASN A 999 -28.58 46.54 -9.16
N ASP A 1000 -29.15 46.01 -10.25
CA ASP A 1000 -29.88 46.79 -11.24
C ASP A 1000 -31.18 47.37 -10.62
N ARG A 1001 -31.93 46.57 -9.85
CA ARG A 1001 -33.10 47.06 -9.08
C ARG A 1001 -32.74 48.09 -8.01
N PHE A 1002 -31.59 47.96 -7.34
CA PHE A 1002 -31.13 48.99 -6.39
C PHE A 1002 -30.84 50.30 -7.13
N GLN A 1003 -30.17 50.27 -8.28
CA GLN A 1003 -29.93 51.46 -9.11
C GLN A 1003 -31.24 52.09 -9.63
N GLU A 1004 -32.24 51.28 -10.00
CA GLU A 1004 -33.57 51.79 -10.37
C GLU A 1004 -34.24 52.55 -9.20
N VAL A 1005 -34.24 51.97 -7.99
CA VAL A 1005 -34.80 52.58 -6.78
C VAL A 1005 -34.03 53.83 -6.36
N GLU A 1006 -32.70 53.83 -6.42
CA GLU A 1006 -31.87 55.02 -6.18
C GLU A 1006 -32.18 56.13 -7.19
N ALA A 1007 -32.34 55.79 -8.47
CA ALA A 1007 -32.69 56.75 -9.51
C ALA A 1007 -34.13 57.29 -9.36
N GLU A 1008 -35.08 56.52 -8.83
CA GLU A 1008 -36.40 57.04 -8.45
C GLU A 1008 -36.37 57.92 -7.20
N TYR A 1009 -35.61 57.53 -6.18
CA TYR A 1009 -35.41 58.33 -4.98
C TYR A 1009 -34.77 59.69 -5.30
N GLN A 1010 -33.74 59.71 -6.14
CA GLN A 1010 -33.10 60.95 -6.58
C GLN A 1010 -34.08 61.88 -7.32
N LYS A 1011 -34.88 61.37 -8.27
CA LYS A 1011 -35.92 62.15 -8.95
C LYS A 1011 -36.94 62.74 -7.97
N SER A 1012 -37.27 62.00 -6.90
CA SER A 1012 -38.16 62.47 -5.84
C SER A 1012 -37.51 63.59 -5.00
N LEU A 1013 -36.23 63.43 -4.64
CA LEU A 1013 -35.41 64.42 -3.93
C LEU A 1013 -35.28 65.71 -4.75
N ASP A 1014 -35.02 65.60 -6.05
CA ASP A 1014 -34.92 66.73 -6.98
C ASP A 1014 -36.27 67.47 -7.08
N LEU A 1015 -37.38 66.76 -7.24
CA LEU A 1015 -38.72 67.34 -7.28
C LEU A 1015 -39.12 68.04 -5.97
N VAL A 1016 -38.73 67.49 -4.80
CA VAL A 1016 -38.91 68.15 -3.51
C VAL A 1016 -38.03 69.40 -3.40
N THR A 1017 -36.80 69.33 -3.93
CA THR A 1017 -35.86 70.45 -3.96
C THR A 1017 -36.36 71.59 -4.86
N GLU A 1018 -36.91 71.30 -6.04
CA GLU A 1018 -37.56 72.28 -6.92
C GLU A 1018 -38.77 72.93 -6.24
N LYS A 1019 -39.65 72.14 -5.60
CA LYS A 1019 -40.79 72.65 -4.83
C LYS A 1019 -40.33 73.58 -3.71
N TYR A 1020 -39.30 73.20 -2.95
CA TYR A 1020 -38.70 74.04 -1.91
C TYR A 1020 -38.10 75.33 -2.48
N GLN A 1021 -37.36 75.28 -3.59
CA GLN A 1021 -36.82 76.47 -4.26
C GLN A 1021 -37.92 77.40 -4.77
N SER A 1022 -39.00 76.86 -5.33
CA SER A 1022 -40.17 77.60 -5.79
C SER A 1022 -40.92 78.27 -4.62
N ALA A 1023 -41.13 77.56 -3.51
CA ALA A 1023 -41.69 78.11 -2.28
C ALA A 1023 -40.80 79.22 -1.68
N LYS A 1024 -39.48 78.99 -1.63
CA LYS A 1024 -38.47 79.99 -1.18
C LYS A 1024 -38.47 81.24 -2.04
N LYS A 1025 -38.54 81.10 -3.37
CA LYS A 1025 -38.66 82.23 -4.32
C LYS A 1025 -39.98 83.00 -4.12
N THR A 1026 -41.07 82.28 -3.85
CA THR A 1026 -42.39 82.87 -3.56
C THR A 1026 -42.39 83.63 -2.24
N ALA A 1027 -41.79 83.07 -1.19
CA ALA A 1027 -41.63 83.74 0.10
C ALA A 1027 -40.74 85.01 0.00
N LEU A 1028 -39.66 84.96 -0.79
CA LEU A 1028 -38.82 86.13 -1.08
C LEU A 1028 -39.59 87.23 -1.84
N ASN A 1029 -40.44 86.85 -2.80
CA ASN A 1029 -41.31 87.81 -3.49
C ASN A 1029 -42.33 88.46 -2.53
N TYR A 1030 -42.95 87.69 -1.63
CA TYR A 1030 -43.85 88.24 -0.62
C TYR A 1030 -43.13 89.14 0.39
N LYS A 1031 -41.93 88.76 0.83
CA LYS A 1031 -41.07 89.61 1.68
C LYS A 1031 -40.78 90.93 0.98
N LYS A 1032 -40.31 90.90 -0.28
CA LYS A 1032 -40.03 92.12 -1.03
C LYS A 1032 -41.28 92.99 -1.21
N TYR A 1033 -42.43 92.39 -1.52
CA TYR A 1033 -43.69 93.13 -1.64
C TYR A 1033 -44.11 93.78 -0.32
N ALA A 1034 -43.86 93.13 0.82
CA ALA A 1034 -44.07 93.74 2.14
C ALA A 1034 -43.11 94.92 2.39
N GLU A 1035 -41.82 94.78 2.07
CA GLU A 1035 -40.81 95.85 2.18
C GLU A 1035 -41.12 97.04 1.25
N ASP A 1036 -41.49 96.79 -0.01
CA ASP A 1036 -41.91 97.81 -0.99
C ASP A 1036 -43.18 98.54 -0.50
N LYS A 1037 -44.14 97.81 0.10
CA LYS A 1037 -45.36 98.38 0.69
C LYS A 1037 -45.08 99.18 1.97
N GLU A 1038 -44.17 98.72 2.83
CA GLU A 1038 -43.73 99.46 4.02
C GLU A 1038 -43.06 100.78 3.61
N GLN A 1039 -42.16 100.75 2.63
CA GLN A 1039 -41.57 101.95 2.05
C GLN A 1039 -42.61 102.92 1.46
N HIS A 1040 -43.67 102.40 0.84
CA HIS A 1040 -44.79 103.23 0.37
C HIS A 1040 -45.54 103.88 1.55
N MET A 1041 -45.85 103.12 2.60
CA MET A 1041 -46.52 103.64 3.81
C MET A 1041 -45.67 104.69 4.53
N LEU A 1042 -44.35 104.51 4.60
CA LEU A 1042 -43.41 105.49 5.14
C LEU A 1042 -43.40 106.79 4.31
N LYS A 1043 -43.35 106.69 2.97
CA LYS A 1043 -43.40 107.85 2.06
C LYS A 1043 -44.71 108.63 2.18
N GLU A 1044 -45.86 107.95 2.27
CA GLU A 1044 -47.14 108.61 2.50
C GLU A 1044 -47.25 109.20 3.92
N TYR A 1045 -46.67 108.56 4.95
CA TYR A 1045 -46.59 109.12 6.30
C TYR A 1045 -45.77 110.42 6.32
N ASP A 1046 -44.58 110.44 5.72
CA ASP A 1046 -43.76 111.65 5.64
C ASP A 1046 -44.42 112.74 4.78
N ARG A 1047 -45.08 112.39 3.67
CA ARG A 1047 -45.89 113.32 2.86
C ARG A 1047 -47.05 113.94 3.65
N ILE A 1048 -47.75 113.15 4.48
CA ILE A 1048 -48.83 113.63 5.36
C ILE A 1048 -48.25 114.55 6.44
N LYS A 1049 -47.12 114.16 7.06
CA LYS A 1049 -46.39 114.94 8.08
C LYS A 1049 -45.86 116.27 7.54
N GLU A 1050 -45.32 116.30 6.32
CA GLU A 1050 -44.97 117.53 5.60
C GLU A 1050 -46.20 118.39 5.32
N GLY A 1051 -47.30 117.79 4.86
CA GLY A 1051 -48.58 118.48 4.66
C GLY A 1051 -49.11 119.15 5.95
N TYR A 1052 -49.04 118.43 7.08
CA TYR A 1052 -49.37 118.95 8.41
C TYR A 1052 -48.40 120.07 8.84
N ASN A 1053 -47.09 119.92 8.63
CA ASN A 1053 -46.11 120.95 8.96
C ASN A 1053 -46.32 122.23 8.13
N VAL A 1054 -46.60 122.11 6.82
CA VAL A 1054 -46.92 123.25 5.95
C VAL A 1054 -48.25 123.90 6.34
N ALA A 1055 -49.25 123.11 6.76
CA ALA A 1055 -50.51 123.66 7.29
C ALA A 1055 -50.30 124.40 8.62
N LEU A 1056 -49.52 123.82 9.54
CA LEU A 1056 -49.15 124.44 10.82
C LEU A 1056 -48.36 125.73 10.61
N GLN A 1057 -47.38 125.73 9.70
CA GLN A 1057 -46.61 126.91 9.35
C GLN A 1057 -47.51 128.00 8.75
N LYS A 1058 -48.46 127.66 7.86
CA LYS A 1058 -49.46 128.63 7.35
C LYS A 1058 -50.35 129.20 8.45
N VAL A 1059 -50.71 128.42 9.47
CA VAL A 1059 -51.45 128.92 10.65
C VAL A 1059 -50.57 129.84 11.51
N GLN A 1060 -49.31 129.47 11.76
CA GLN A 1060 -48.33 130.30 12.46
C GLN A 1060 -48.06 131.62 11.74
N THR A 1061 -47.89 131.60 10.41
CA THR A 1061 -47.72 132.81 9.59
C THR A 1061 -48.96 133.69 9.67
N ARG A 1062 -50.18 133.16 9.49
CA ARG A 1062 -51.42 133.93 9.65
C ARG A 1062 -51.61 134.50 11.06
N MET A 1063 -51.21 133.75 12.08
CA MET A 1063 -51.22 134.23 13.47
C MET A 1063 -50.20 135.35 13.68
N LYS A 1064 -49.00 135.25 13.08
CA LYS A 1064 -47.97 136.29 13.10
C LYS A 1064 -48.42 137.55 12.35
N GLU A 1065 -48.97 137.41 11.14
CA GLU A 1065 -49.58 138.51 10.36
C GLU A 1065 -50.71 139.20 11.15
N ALA A 1066 -51.57 138.44 11.84
CA ALA A 1066 -52.63 138.99 12.67
C ALA A 1066 -52.12 139.66 13.96
N LEU A 1067 -51.01 139.18 14.53
CA LEU A 1067 -50.33 139.81 15.66
C LEU A 1067 -49.61 141.09 15.24
N GLU A 1068 -48.88 141.07 14.11
CA GLU A 1068 -48.20 142.24 13.54
C GLU A 1068 -49.21 143.32 13.11
N SER A 1069 -50.34 142.93 12.53
CA SER A 1069 -51.45 143.85 12.23
C SER A 1069 -52.08 144.44 13.50
N LYS A 1070 -52.25 143.64 14.56
CA LYS A 1070 -52.67 144.15 15.89
C LYS A 1070 -51.62 145.07 16.51
N GLU A 1071 -50.34 144.75 16.41
CA GLU A 1071 -49.28 145.57 16.96
C GLU A 1071 -49.16 146.89 16.20
N GLN A 1072 -49.24 146.86 14.86
CA GLN A 1072 -49.23 148.06 14.03
C GLN A 1072 -50.45 148.95 14.32
N THR A 1073 -51.66 148.39 14.43
CA THR A 1073 -52.85 149.16 14.81
C THR A 1073 -52.83 149.65 16.27
N LEU A 1074 -52.08 149.00 17.17
CA LEU A 1074 -51.77 149.51 18.51
C LEU A 1074 -50.73 150.63 18.48
N ARG A 1075 -49.64 150.49 17.71
CA ARG A 1075 -48.62 151.54 17.49
C ARG A 1075 -49.25 152.78 16.85
N GLU A 1076 -50.15 152.62 15.89
CA GLU A 1076 -50.94 153.74 15.32
C GLU A 1076 -51.87 154.41 16.33
N ARG A 1077 -52.44 153.66 17.28
CA ARG A 1077 -53.23 154.22 18.39
C ARG A 1077 -52.35 154.96 19.39
N ILE A 1078 -51.17 154.41 19.71
CA ILE A 1078 -50.18 155.05 20.58
C ILE A 1078 -49.69 156.35 19.93
N ALA A 1079 -49.26 156.33 18.68
CA ALA A 1079 -48.82 157.53 17.95
C ALA A 1079 -49.92 158.61 17.84
N LYS A 1080 -51.20 158.21 17.72
CA LYS A 1080 -52.34 159.16 17.78
C LYS A 1080 -52.51 159.76 19.18
N LEU A 1081 -52.42 158.94 20.24
CA LEU A 1081 -52.45 159.41 21.62
C LEU A 1081 -51.25 160.31 21.95
N GLU A 1082 -50.05 159.97 21.47
CA GLU A 1082 -48.83 160.77 21.62
C GLU A 1082 -48.98 162.12 20.91
N ALA A 1083 -49.47 162.17 19.66
CA ALA A 1083 -49.76 163.43 18.97
C ALA A 1083 -50.85 164.27 19.67
N GLU A 1084 -51.86 163.62 20.25
CA GLU A 1084 -52.85 164.26 21.12
C GLU A 1084 -52.24 164.80 22.43
N TYR A 1085 -51.29 164.09 23.03
CA TYR A 1085 -50.59 164.55 24.25
C TYR A 1085 -49.59 165.65 23.95
N GLU A 1086 -48.85 165.59 22.84
CA GLU A 1086 -47.94 166.61 22.34
C GLU A 1086 -48.69 167.92 22.06
N THR A 1087 -49.85 167.88 21.39
CA THR A 1087 -50.68 169.07 21.18
C THR A 1087 -51.27 169.63 22.48
N LYS A 1088 -51.63 168.77 23.45
CA LYS A 1088 -52.00 169.21 24.82
C LYS A 1088 -50.81 169.83 25.57
N LEU A 1089 -49.59 169.32 25.39
CA LEU A 1089 -48.35 169.85 25.98
C LEU A 1089 -47.98 171.21 25.39
N GLN A 1090 -48.07 171.38 24.07
CA GLN A 1090 -47.87 172.66 23.40
C GLN A 1090 -48.89 173.72 23.83
N LEU A 1091 -50.13 173.33 24.15
CA LEU A 1091 -51.14 174.20 24.77
C LEU A 1091 -50.76 174.63 26.20
N VAL A 1092 -50.17 173.74 27.00
CA VAL A 1092 -49.68 174.08 28.36
C VAL A 1092 -48.44 174.97 28.32
N VAL A 1093 -47.48 174.70 27.43
CA VAL A 1093 -46.28 175.55 27.25
C VAL A 1093 -46.67 176.97 26.80
N ARG A 1094 -47.69 177.09 25.92
CA ARG A 1094 -48.29 178.39 25.54
C ARG A 1094 -49.06 179.11 26.66
N GLN A 1095 -49.16 178.56 27.85
CA GLN A 1095 -49.72 179.22 29.04
C GLN A 1095 -48.65 179.60 30.08
N GLN A 1096 -47.36 179.42 29.75
CA GLN A 1096 -46.21 179.88 30.55
C GLN A 1096 -45.33 180.87 29.77
N SER A 1097 -45.94 181.66 28.88
CA SER A 1097 -45.32 182.74 28.09
C SER A 1097 -46.37 183.79 27.71
#